data_AF-A0A1M6YSK4-F1
#
_entry.id   AF-A0A1M6YSK4-F1
#
_cell.length_a   1.000
_cell.length_b   1.000
_cell.length_c   1.000
_cell.angle_alpha   90.00
_cell.angle_beta   90.00
_cell.angle_gamma   90.00
#
_symmetry.space_group_name_H-M   'P 1'
#
loop_
_entity.id
_entity.type
_entity.pdbx_description
1 polymer ?
#
loop_
_entity_poly.entity_id
_entity_poly.type
_entity_poly.pdbx_seq_one_letter_code
_entity_poly.pdbx_strand_id
1 'polypeptide(L)'
;MFRTYKDLAIAEEESKLIEAIDQTRNLLVEAPTGSGKSLYIPWFLSKHCTGRVVVLQPRRIAALSLAQYSAKLHGEPCGKTVGYQFRQDTCKSAETRILFQTYGNFLQELLHGKMDAEWVIFDEYHERKSDMDLLFSYLLRLQTKDERREKNSDKVPRIAVMSAKLNREEMENALGVKCLELGHPLYPVQILHQTPLAGSSLESEVVKALKSLYRSNVWKTTLVFLPGKAEISKCHTAAEESMGNAAEFLDLYGGQERDVQDRIFEETERPRVIFTTNIAETSITVPNVSGVVDSGVERISEYDDSQKVNVLRTASISMQNAIQRSGRSGRTQNGACIRLWSEESENRMPRGIIPEVTQIEPSEFLLQKSALERFLDEREGTRGENGLVLPTAIPEKREIVAKELLQELDMVDENGITELGLQAVQSPLSDVQLAYVLIKSKPAGISNLTLSAMAWIHGGTETLQKNKQPTNLLMLAGDSSGHGNNTPREVSLTLRQLQDYCKKENFKKSADNETETIQMLMKAYSDRLASPTSSNGSYKLPNQNVIRLQHPEPPFALLAMTMLRTSSGAAAGTKTELRLNLYVPVPRSLLENEDEEARYELIWRSGQERFIGKEIRGTVEREILPQEASPAVLDQLKELTVSAWKEKLEKENWTGRYLTENLQTLLIKMRLAAQLYPEFSLPEFNEEDMELIFDEFANGIFLLRDLNEDRYRAILEDYFGRSMLQWLHKTFPDHYILPNGKKARYSYQEVEAPEPGTPGSNLVTQSAEGVLVEVSARIEDLMQLRGEHKIADGKLKVRYDILAPNFRTIQKTWDLTGFWQNTYAEVRKELRGRYPKHPWPESVL
;
A
#
# COMPACT_ATOMS: atom_id res chain seq x y z
N MET A 1 40.45 27.13 -21.71
CA MET A 1 39.34 28.09 -21.94
C MET A 1 38.25 27.73 -20.94
N PHE A 2 37.88 28.62 -20.03
CA PHE A 2 36.83 28.30 -19.05
C PHE A 2 35.46 28.35 -19.75
N ARG A 3 34.67 27.29 -19.64
CA ARG A 3 33.28 27.28 -20.15
C ARG A 3 32.47 28.34 -19.41
N THR A 4 31.62 29.04 -20.15
CA THR A 4 30.66 30.04 -19.67
C THR A 4 29.23 29.53 -19.88
N TYR A 5 28.23 30.21 -19.31
CA TYR A 5 26.82 29.88 -19.56
C TYR A 5 26.43 29.94 -21.04
N LYS A 6 27.11 30.79 -21.84
CA LYS A 6 26.85 30.92 -23.28
C LYS A 6 27.31 29.72 -24.10
N ASP A 7 28.13 28.85 -23.54
CA ASP A 7 28.62 27.64 -24.21
C ASP A 7 27.65 26.44 -24.04
N LEU A 8 26.53 26.62 -23.33
CA LEU A 8 25.50 25.60 -23.14
C LEU A 8 24.49 25.63 -24.30
N ALA A 9 24.04 24.48 -24.78
CA ALA A 9 23.14 24.38 -25.94
C ALA A 9 21.84 25.18 -25.79
N ILE A 10 21.30 25.28 -24.57
CA ILE A 10 20.09 26.07 -24.31
C ILE A 10 20.30 27.58 -24.46
N ALA A 11 21.54 28.07 -24.44
CA ALA A 11 21.83 29.50 -24.57
C ALA A 11 21.40 30.08 -25.93
N GLU A 12 21.38 29.26 -26.98
CA GLU A 12 20.94 29.65 -28.33
C GLU A 12 19.43 29.96 -28.37
N GLU A 13 18.66 29.46 -27.41
CA GLU A 13 17.20 29.53 -27.35
C GLU A 13 16.71 30.52 -26.28
N GLU A 14 17.58 31.44 -25.81
CA GLU A 14 17.24 32.44 -24.77
C GLU A 14 16.03 33.31 -25.14
N SER A 15 15.84 33.63 -26.42
CA SER A 15 14.70 34.43 -26.90
C SER A 15 13.35 33.78 -26.60
N LYS A 16 13.24 32.45 -26.75
CA LYS A 16 12.02 31.69 -26.40
C LYS A 16 11.73 31.74 -24.90
N LEU A 17 12.79 31.73 -24.07
CA LEU A 17 12.65 31.83 -22.62
C LEU A 17 12.15 33.22 -22.20
N ILE A 18 12.69 34.29 -22.80
CA ILE A 18 12.23 35.67 -22.56
C ILE A 18 10.75 35.82 -22.90
N GLU A 19 10.35 35.39 -24.10
CA GLU A 19 8.95 35.46 -24.54
C GLU A 19 8.01 34.74 -23.56
N ALA A 20 8.40 33.55 -23.09
CA ALA A 20 7.57 32.77 -22.18
C ALA A 20 7.42 33.40 -20.79
N ILE A 21 8.51 33.94 -20.21
CA ILE A 21 8.44 34.56 -18.87
C ILE A 21 7.72 35.90 -18.88
N ASP A 22 7.65 36.58 -20.03
CA ASP A 22 6.90 37.82 -20.21
C ASP A 22 5.40 37.56 -20.40
N GLN A 23 5.03 36.47 -21.10
CA GLN A 23 3.64 36.14 -21.41
C GLN A 23 2.91 35.37 -20.30
N THR A 24 3.64 34.54 -19.54
CA THR A 24 3.02 33.57 -18.64
C THR A 24 3.64 33.58 -17.24
N ARG A 25 2.85 33.24 -16.23
CA ARG A 25 3.34 33.17 -14.83
C ARG A 25 4.29 32.01 -14.62
N ASN A 26 4.01 30.85 -15.19
CA ASN A 26 4.78 29.62 -14.99
C ASN A 26 5.61 29.26 -16.22
N LEU A 27 6.53 28.31 -16.07
CA LEU A 27 7.37 27.85 -17.17
C LEU A 27 7.36 26.32 -17.23
N LEU A 28 7.13 25.76 -18.42
CA LEU A 28 7.20 24.32 -18.67
C LEU A 28 8.25 24.04 -19.74
N VAL A 29 9.30 23.30 -19.40
CA VAL A 29 10.43 23.03 -20.29
C VAL A 29 10.65 21.53 -20.43
N GLU A 30 10.67 21.09 -21.68
CA GLU A 30 11.20 19.79 -22.07
C GLU A 30 12.54 20.00 -22.78
N ALA A 31 13.61 19.42 -22.24
CA ALA A 31 14.95 19.53 -22.82
C ALA A 31 15.78 18.26 -22.57
N PRO A 32 16.52 17.75 -23.58
CA PRO A 32 17.35 16.55 -23.43
C PRO A 32 18.35 16.67 -22.28
N THR A 33 18.68 15.55 -21.62
CA THR A 33 19.70 15.60 -20.57
C THR A 33 21.06 15.98 -21.15
N GLY A 34 21.83 16.83 -20.44
CA GLY A 34 23.12 17.33 -20.93
C GLY A 34 23.04 18.61 -21.78
N SER A 35 21.84 19.08 -22.14
CA SER A 35 21.62 20.39 -22.80
C SER A 35 21.98 21.61 -21.95
N GLY A 36 22.18 21.42 -20.64
CA GLY A 36 22.49 22.49 -19.69
C GLY A 36 21.28 23.08 -18.96
N LYS A 37 20.06 22.48 -19.06
CA LYS A 37 18.82 23.01 -18.48
C LYS A 37 18.93 23.39 -17.00
N SER A 38 19.53 22.50 -16.21
CA SER A 38 19.68 22.60 -14.77
C SER A 38 20.69 23.67 -14.32
N LEU A 39 21.40 24.28 -15.28
CA LEU A 39 22.39 25.33 -15.05
C LEU A 39 21.94 26.64 -15.68
N TYR A 40 21.54 26.60 -16.97
CA TYR A 40 21.19 27.79 -17.74
C TYR A 40 19.90 28.43 -17.26
N ILE A 41 18.83 27.65 -17.08
CA ILE A 41 17.51 28.20 -16.75
C ILE A 41 17.51 28.87 -15.37
N PRO A 42 18.08 28.29 -14.29
CA PRO A 42 18.19 28.98 -13.01
C PRO A 42 19.00 30.28 -13.11
N TRP A 43 20.10 30.27 -13.86
CA TRP A 43 20.92 31.47 -14.09
C TRP A 43 20.16 32.55 -14.84
N PHE A 44 19.48 32.18 -15.93
CA PHE A 44 18.61 33.06 -16.72
C PHE A 44 17.55 33.69 -15.80
N LEU A 45 16.74 32.88 -15.11
CA LEU A 45 15.69 33.38 -14.23
C LEU A 45 16.24 34.32 -13.14
N SER A 46 17.42 34.02 -12.57
CA SER A 46 18.03 34.86 -11.53
C SER A 46 18.39 36.28 -11.99
N LYS A 47 18.57 36.49 -13.30
CA LYS A 47 18.78 37.81 -13.90
C LYS A 47 17.48 38.57 -14.17
N HIS A 48 16.38 37.84 -14.29
CA HIS A 48 15.05 38.37 -14.60
C HIS A 48 14.13 38.46 -13.36
N CYS A 49 14.67 38.24 -12.16
CA CYS A 49 13.93 38.32 -10.90
C CYS A 49 14.77 39.00 -9.80
N THR A 50 14.11 39.56 -8.77
CA THR A 50 14.79 40.28 -7.66
C THR A 50 14.79 39.51 -6.34
N GLY A 51 14.03 38.43 -6.24
CA GLY A 51 14.04 37.43 -5.19
C GLY A 51 14.84 36.18 -5.58
N ARG A 52 14.81 35.16 -4.73
CA ARG A 52 15.61 33.94 -4.89
C ARG A 52 14.99 32.95 -5.87
N VAL A 53 15.82 32.29 -6.67
CA VAL A 53 15.48 31.13 -7.49
C VAL A 53 15.88 29.87 -6.72
N VAL A 54 14.89 29.06 -6.34
CA VAL A 54 15.12 27.77 -5.67
C VAL A 54 15.00 26.65 -6.69
N VAL A 55 16.04 25.84 -6.82
CA VAL A 55 16.11 24.70 -7.73
C VAL A 55 16.00 23.42 -6.93
N LEU A 56 14.87 22.74 -7.06
CA LEU A 56 14.58 21.51 -6.35
C LEU A 56 15.16 20.31 -7.10
N GLN A 57 15.89 19.47 -6.36
CA GLN A 57 16.56 18.27 -6.86
C GLN A 57 16.12 17.04 -6.05
N PRO A 58 16.04 15.86 -6.67
CA PRO A 58 15.67 14.62 -5.96
C PRO A 58 16.75 14.15 -4.98
N ARG A 59 18.02 14.54 -5.18
CA ARG A 59 19.17 13.95 -4.47
C ARG A 59 20.14 15.01 -3.97
N ARG A 60 20.79 14.72 -2.84
CA ARG A 60 21.80 15.61 -2.23
C ARG A 60 23.01 15.82 -3.14
N ILE A 61 23.53 14.73 -3.73
CA ILE A 61 24.71 14.76 -4.61
C ILE A 61 24.42 15.60 -5.85
N ALA A 62 23.19 15.52 -6.38
CA ALA A 62 22.73 16.35 -7.50
C ALA A 62 22.78 17.84 -7.16
N ALA A 63 22.12 18.22 -6.06
CA ALA A 63 22.07 19.61 -5.60
C ALA A 63 23.47 20.17 -5.34
N LEU A 64 24.34 19.39 -4.69
CA LEU A 64 25.72 19.78 -4.41
C LEU A 64 26.54 19.97 -5.68
N SER A 65 26.55 18.97 -6.58
CA SER A 65 27.31 19.00 -7.83
C SER A 65 26.88 20.17 -8.72
N LEU A 66 25.56 20.38 -8.87
CA LEU A 66 25.02 21.48 -9.67
C LEU A 66 25.35 22.84 -9.07
N ALA A 67 25.26 23.00 -7.74
CA ALA A 67 25.62 24.24 -7.07
C ALA A 67 27.11 24.57 -7.24
N GLN A 68 28.00 23.59 -7.06
CA GLN A 68 29.44 23.79 -7.22
C GLN A 68 29.80 24.11 -8.68
N TYR A 69 29.21 23.40 -9.64
CA TYR A 69 29.47 23.64 -11.06
C TYR A 69 28.91 25.00 -11.50
N SER A 70 27.71 25.36 -11.04
CA SER A 70 27.08 26.66 -11.30
C SER A 70 27.90 27.81 -10.69
N ALA A 71 28.43 27.66 -9.46
CA ALA A 71 29.35 28.64 -8.86
C ALA A 71 30.64 28.79 -9.67
N LYS A 72 31.20 27.68 -10.18
CA LYS A 72 32.38 27.69 -11.07
C LYS A 72 32.10 28.45 -12.38
N LEU A 73 30.92 28.28 -12.98
CA LEU A 73 30.51 29.05 -14.17
C LEU A 73 30.32 30.55 -13.88
N HIS A 74 29.99 30.93 -12.65
CA HIS A 74 29.96 32.32 -12.20
C HIS A 74 31.36 32.88 -11.88
N GLY A 75 32.39 32.04 -11.76
CA GLY A 75 33.74 32.46 -11.37
C GLY A 75 33.87 32.83 -9.89
N GLU A 76 33.02 32.29 -9.02
CA GLU A 76 32.99 32.58 -7.57
C GLU A 76 32.93 31.29 -6.74
N PRO A 77 33.29 31.34 -5.43
CA PRO A 77 33.07 30.21 -4.54
C PRO A 77 31.57 29.97 -4.28
N CYS A 78 31.20 28.70 -4.10
CA CYS A 78 29.86 28.33 -3.68
C CYS A 78 29.51 28.96 -2.31
N GLY A 79 28.26 29.38 -2.14
CA GLY A 79 27.73 30.09 -0.96
C GLY A 79 27.56 31.59 -1.15
N LYS A 80 28.10 32.17 -2.25
CA LYS A 80 27.89 33.57 -2.61
C LYS A 80 26.60 33.75 -3.41
N THR A 81 26.65 33.97 -4.72
CA THR A 81 25.47 34.10 -5.61
C THR A 81 24.76 32.76 -5.78
N VAL A 82 25.53 31.67 -5.86
CA VAL A 82 25.01 30.29 -5.96
C VAL A 82 25.32 29.51 -4.69
N GLY A 83 24.31 28.84 -4.13
CA GLY A 83 24.43 28.01 -2.93
C GLY A 83 23.65 26.70 -2.99
N TYR A 84 23.76 25.91 -1.93
CA TYR A 84 22.95 24.70 -1.75
C TYR A 84 22.44 24.57 -0.31
N GLN A 85 21.38 23.79 -0.13
CA GLN A 85 20.87 23.40 1.18
C GLN A 85 20.18 22.04 1.14
N PHE A 86 20.48 21.19 2.13
CA PHE A 86 19.76 19.94 2.39
C PHE A 86 19.92 19.57 3.87
N ARG A 87 19.22 18.52 4.34
CA ARG A 87 19.03 18.19 5.78
C ARG A 87 20.27 18.28 6.69
N GLN A 88 21.47 18.02 6.18
CA GLN A 88 22.70 17.90 6.97
C GLN A 88 23.80 18.90 6.59
N ASP A 89 23.61 19.69 5.53
CA ASP A 89 24.65 20.60 5.03
C ASP A 89 24.02 21.80 4.32
N THR A 90 24.66 22.95 4.46
CA THR A 90 24.18 24.21 3.90
C THR A 90 25.36 25.10 3.54
N CYS A 91 25.28 25.68 2.36
CA CYS A 91 26.26 26.65 1.87
C CYS A 91 25.49 27.75 1.15
N LYS A 92 25.02 28.73 1.93
CA LYS A 92 24.29 29.91 1.43
C LYS A 92 24.61 31.13 2.29
N SER A 93 24.42 32.31 1.73
CA SER A 93 24.56 33.61 2.38
C SER A 93 23.37 34.50 2.06
N ALA A 94 23.36 35.73 2.61
CA ALA A 94 22.36 36.73 2.24
C ALA A 94 22.42 37.12 0.75
N GLU A 95 23.58 36.96 0.10
CA GLU A 95 23.78 37.25 -1.32
C GLU A 95 23.26 36.14 -2.26
N THR A 96 22.89 34.97 -1.72
CA THR A 96 22.51 33.82 -2.54
C THR A 96 21.21 34.04 -3.31
N ARG A 97 21.35 34.08 -4.65
CA ARG A 97 20.30 34.26 -5.65
C ARG A 97 19.77 32.93 -6.18
N ILE A 98 20.65 31.95 -6.37
CA ILE A 98 20.31 30.61 -6.87
C ILE A 98 20.61 29.60 -5.77
N LEU A 99 19.59 28.90 -5.28
CA LEU A 99 19.72 27.93 -4.20
C LEU A 99 19.28 26.55 -4.68
N PHE A 100 20.23 25.61 -4.74
CA PHE A 100 19.94 24.21 -5.04
C PHE A 100 19.55 23.45 -3.77
N GLN A 101 18.40 22.80 -3.76
CA GLN A 101 17.85 22.18 -2.55
C GLN A 101 17.13 20.88 -2.84
N THR A 102 17.08 19.96 -1.87
CA THR A 102 16.29 18.73 -2.02
C THR A 102 14.81 18.98 -1.75
N TYR A 103 13.89 18.26 -2.41
CA TYR A 103 12.44 18.39 -2.21
C TYR A 103 12.06 18.38 -0.72
N GLY A 104 12.42 17.32 0.01
CA GLY A 104 12.10 17.21 1.44
C GLY A 104 12.64 18.34 2.31
N ASN A 105 13.79 18.94 1.97
CA ASN A 105 14.31 20.09 2.73
C ASN A 105 13.45 21.35 2.49
N PHE A 106 12.98 21.55 1.26
CA PHE A 106 12.10 22.69 0.94
C PHE A 106 10.70 22.50 1.51
N LEU A 107 10.17 21.27 1.45
CA LEU A 107 8.93 20.91 2.11
C LEU A 107 8.98 21.21 3.62
N GLN A 108 10.05 20.80 4.29
CA GLN A 108 10.26 21.11 5.71
C GLN A 108 10.33 22.61 5.99
N GLU A 109 10.96 23.42 5.13
CA GLU A 109 10.93 24.89 5.28
C GLU A 109 9.51 25.45 5.20
N LEU A 110 8.70 24.99 4.23
CA LEU A 110 7.29 25.40 4.10
C LEU A 110 6.46 24.98 5.31
N LEU A 111 6.65 23.75 5.81
CA LEU A 111 5.98 23.23 7.01
C LEU A 111 6.33 24.05 8.27
N HIS A 112 7.48 24.72 8.27
CA HIS A 112 7.89 25.69 9.29
C HIS A 112 7.49 27.15 9.00
N GLY A 113 6.64 27.38 8.00
CA GLY A 113 6.17 28.70 7.60
C GLY A 113 7.22 29.57 6.90
N LYS A 114 8.29 28.97 6.37
CA LYS A 114 9.36 29.69 5.65
C LYS A 114 9.24 29.45 4.15
N MET A 115 9.02 30.52 3.38
CA MET A 115 9.04 30.48 1.92
C MET A 115 9.81 31.70 1.40
N ASP A 116 11.08 31.50 1.02
CA ASP A 116 11.93 32.55 0.44
C ASP A 116 12.35 32.16 -0.99
N ALA A 117 11.37 32.23 -1.88
CA ALA A 117 11.51 31.94 -3.30
C ALA A 117 10.59 32.86 -4.12
N GLU A 118 11.15 33.48 -5.16
CA GLU A 118 10.36 34.10 -6.24
C GLU A 118 10.07 33.08 -7.34
N TRP A 119 11.04 32.18 -7.60
CA TRP A 119 10.87 31.04 -8.49
C TRP A 119 11.17 29.74 -7.76
N VAL A 120 10.31 28.76 -7.93
CA VAL A 120 10.56 27.37 -7.56
C VAL A 120 10.65 26.53 -8.82
N ILE A 121 11.82 25.91 -9.02
CA ILE A 121 12.09 25.07 -10.18
C ILE A 121 12.06 23.61 -9.76
N PHE A 122 11.12 22.85 -10.30
CA PHE A 122 11.07 21.40 -10.23
C PHE A 122 11.95 20.82 -11.34
N ASP A 123 13.22 20.60 -11.03
CA ASP A 123 14.12 19.89 -11.94
C ASP A 123 13.92 18.38 -11.83
N GLU A 124 14.22 17.63 -12.89
CA GLU A 124 14.09 16.16 -12.94
C GLU A 124 12.69 15.65 -12.52
N TYR A 125 11.61 16.37 -12.92
CA TYR A 125 10.22 16.08 -12.52
C TYR A 125 9.77 14.63 -12.75
N HIS A 126 10.40 13.95 -13.73
CA HIS A 126 10.11 12.56 -14.02
C HIS A 126 10.50 11.58 -12.89
N GLU A 127 11.35 11.95 -11.91
CA GLU A 127 11.64 11.06 -10.77
C GLU A 127 10.44 10.82 -9.84
N ARG A 128 9.35 11.61 -9.98
CA ARG A 128 8.04 11.42 -9.31
C ARG A 128 8.14 11.06 -7.82
N LYS A 129 8.93 11.86 -7.10
CA LYS A 129 9.11 11.79 -5.64
C LYS A 129 7.85 12.24 -4.90
N SER A 130 7.54 11.64 -3.75
CA SER A 130 6.33 11.97 -2.98
C SER A 130 6.35 13.44 -2.54
N ASP A 131 7.46 13.89 -1.96
CA ASP A 131 7.65 15.29 -1.52
C ASP A 131 7.49 16.28 -2.69
N MET A 132 7.94 15.87 -3.88
CA MET A 132 7.85 16.66 -5.10
C MET A 132 6.39 16.84 -5.53
N ASP A 133 5.64 15.75 -5.61
CA ASP A 133 4.21 15.75 -5.95
C ASP A 133 3.41 16.62 -4.96
N LEU A 134 3.69 16.51 -3.65
CA LEU A 134 3.02 17.32 -2.63
C LEU A 134 3.36 18.82 -2.74
N LEU A 135 4.64 19.15 -2.91
CA LEU A 135 5.10 20.53 -3.13
C LEU A 135 4.46 21.13 -4.39
N PHE A 136 4.41 20.37 -5.47
CA PHE A 136 3.84 20.80 -6.74
C PHE A 136 2.35 21.14 -6.58
N SER A 137 1.56 20.24 -5.99
CA SER A 137 0.15 20.47 -5.71
C SER A 137 -0.09 21.68 -4.80
N TYR A 138 0.69 21.83 -3.73
CA TYR A 138 0.58 22.96 -2.82
C TYR A 138 0.85 24.29 -3.52
N LEU A 139 1.95 24.40 -4.28
CA LEU A 139 2.31 25.63 -4.98
C LEU A 139 1.30 25.99 -6.08
N LEU A 140 0.76 25.01 -6.82
CA LEU A 140 -0.32 25.25 -7.78
C LEU A 140 -1.57 25.78 -7.06
N ARG A 141 -1.97 25.16 -5.95
CA ARG A 141 -3.14 25.58 -5.19
C ARG A 141 -3.01 27.01 -4.66
N LEU A 142 -1.81 27.42 -4.24
CA LEU A 142 -1.53 28.82 -3.86
C LEU A 142 -1.76 29.81 -5.00
N GLN A 143 -1.58 29.41 -6.26
CA GLN A 143 -1.79 30.29 -7.43
C GLN A 143 -3.27 30.43 -7.82
N THR A 144 -4.09 29.40 -7.64
CA THR A 144 -5.49 29.35 -8.14
C THR A 144 -6.47 30.42 -7.60
N LYS A 145 -6.22 31.02 -6.43
CA LYS A 145 -7.14 32.03 -5.84
C LYS A 145 -6.57 33.45 -5.73
N ASP A 146 -5.28 33.65 -6.01
CA ASP A 146 -4.65 34.98 -6.00
C ASP A 146 -5.13 35.89 -7.16
N GLU A 147 -5.72 35.32 -8.22
CA GLU A 147 -6.36 36.10 -9.30
C GLU A 147 -7.53 36.96 -8.81
N ARG A 148 -8.10 36.69 -7.63
CA ARG A 148 -9.25 37.44 -7.06
C ARG A 148 -8.88 38.54 -6.07
N ARG A 149 -7.61 38.68 -5.65
CA ARG A 149 -7.17 39.69 -4.65
C ARG A 149 -5.91 40.42 -5.10
N GLU A 150 -6.07 41.40 -5.99
CA GLU A 150 -4.99 42.29 -6.45
C GLU A 150 -4.32 43.16 -5.35
N LYS A 151 -4.81 43.14 -4.10
CA LYS A 151 -4.38 44.10 -3.06
C LYS A 151 -3.42 43.56 -1.99
N ASN A 152 -3.13 42.25 -1.95
CA ASN A 152 -2.07 41.68 -1.10
C ASN A 152 -1.23 40.69 -1.93
N SER A 153 -0.38 41.22 -2.81
CA SER A 153 0.61 40.46 -3.59
C SER A 153 1.80 40.00 -2.74
N ASP A 154 1.54 39.43 -1.55
CA ASP A 154 2.60 38.79 -0.76
C ASP A 154 3.00 37.45 -1.41
N LYS A 155 4.01 37.55 -2.30
CA LYS A 155 5.03 36.56 -2.68
C LYS A 155 4.58 35.09 -2.88
N VAL A 156 3.57 34.81 -3.70
CA VAL A 156 3.40 33.44 -4.23
C VAL A 156 4.40 33.17 -5.35
N PRO A 157 5.28 32.17 -5.22
CA PRO A 157 6.33 31.91 -6.20
C PRO A 157 5.77 31.51 -7.57
N ARG A 158 6.52 31.86 -8.61
CA ARG A 158 6.37 31.33 -9.97
C ARG A 158 6.93 29.91 -10.01
N ILE A 159 6.33 29.06 -10.83
CA ILE A 159 6.72 27.64 -10.92
C ILE A 159 7.38 27.39 -12.27
N ALA A 160 8.55 26.76 -12.26
CA ALA A 160 9.15 26.19 -13.46
C ALA A 160 9.23 24.67 -13.31
N VAL A 161 8.78 23.92 -14.32
CA VAL A 161 8.96 22.46 -14.38
C VAL A 161 9.90 22.12 -15.53
N MET A 162 10.94 21.34 -15.24
CA MET A 162 11.93 20.94 -16.22
C MET A 162 12.10 19.42 -16.20
N SER A 163 12.06 18.79 -17.37
CA SER A 163 12.34 17.36 -17.49
C SER A 163 12.86 17.01 -18.88
N ALA A 164 13.51 15.85 -18.98
CA ALA A 164 13.93 15.28 -20.25
C ALA A 164 12.77 14.70 -21.07
N LYS A 165 11.68 14.31 -20.39
CA LYS A 165 10.46 13.79 -20.99
C LYS A 165 9.29 14.01 -20.04
N LEU A 166 8.18 14.53 -20.54
CA LEU A 166 6.98 14.82 -19.77
C LEU A 166 5.75 14.16 -20.40
N ASN A 167 4.72 13.94 -19.57
CA ASN A 167 3.37 13.87 -20.10
C ASN A 167 2.93 15.32 -20.40
N ARG A 168 3.13 15.74 -21.67
CA ARG A 168 2.96 17.14 -22.05
C ARG A 168 1.56 17.66 -21.74
N GLU A 169 0.53 16.93 -22.17
CA GLU A 169 -0.86 17.35 -22.03
C GLU A 169 -1.24 17.57 -20.56
N GLU A 170 -0.88 16.63 -19.69
CA GLU A 170 -1.13 16.71 -18.25
C GLU A 170 -0.47 17.95 -17.63
N MET A 171 0.81 18.18 -17.95
CA MET A 171 1.58 19.28 -17.36
C MET A 171 1.18 20.65 -17.91
N GLU A 172 0.84 20.74 -19.20
CA GLU A 172 0.32 21.96 -19.81
C GLU A 172 -1.01 22.37 -19.17
N ASN A 173 -1.89 21.40 -18.94
CA ASN A 173 -3.16 21.62 -18.23
C ASN A 173 -2.94 22.03 -16.76
N ALA A 174 -2.03 21.36 -16.05
CA ALA A 174 -1.77 21.66 -14.64
C ALA A 174 -1.15 23.05 -14.41
N LEU A 175 -0.22 23.47 -15.28
CA LEU A 175 0.47 24.77 -15.14
C LEU A 175 -0.21 25.92 -15.88
N GLY A 176 -1.13 25.62 -16.80
CA GLY A 176 -1.79 26.61 -17.66
C GLY A 176 -0.85 27.25 -18.69
N VAL A 177 0.23 26.58 -19.09
CA VAL A 177 1.24 27.10 -20.03
C VAL A 177 1.64 26.04 -21.03
N LYS A 178 2.05 26.46 -22.24
CA LYS A 178 2.56 25.52 -23.26
C LYS A 178 3.98 25.06 -22.92
N CYS A 179 4.29 23.82 -23.26
CA CYS A 179 5.61 23.24 -23.12
C CYS A 179 6.57 23.84 -24.14
N LEU A 180 7.70 24.37 -23.66
CA LEU A 180 8.82 24.79 -24.48
C LEU A 180 9.76 23.61 -24.70
N GLU A 181 9.89 23.18 -25.94
CA GLU A 181 10.96 22.27 -26.35
C GLU A 181 12.24 23.07 -26.56
N LEU A 182 13.26 22.82 -25.74
CA LEU A 182 14.54 23.53 -25.78
C LEU A 182 15.72 22.57 -25.99
N GLY A 183 16.67 23.02 -26.80
CA GLY A 183 17.89 22.28 -27.11
C GLY A 183 17.66 21.03 -27.97
N HIS A 184 18.75 20.35 -28.29
CA HIS A 184 18.75 19.10 -29.06
C HIS A 184 19.76 18.12 -28.44
N PRO A 185 19.61 16.80 -28.69
CA PRO A 185 20.65 15.84 -28.34
C PRO A 185 21.98 16.27 -28.99
N LEU A 186 23.06 16.26 -28.21
CA LEU A 186 24.36 16.71 -28.70
C LEU A 186 25.02 15.67 -29.62
N TYR A 187 24.91 14.37 -29.27
CA TYR A 187 25.51 13.29 -30.04
C TYR A 187 24.65 12.01 -30.03
N PRO A 188 24.64 11.22 -31.11
CA PRO A 188 23.94 9.94 -31.17
C PRO A 188 24.57 8.88 -30.23
N VAL A 189 23.71 7.97 -29.74
CA VAL A 189 24.11 6.81 -28.94
C VAL A 189 23.70 5.53 -29.68
N GLN A 190 24.66 4.65 -29.95
CA GLN A 190 24.39 3.32 -30.50
C GLN A 190 23.90 2.39 -29.39
N ILE A 191 22.72 1.81 -29.55
CA ILE A 191 22.17 0.82 -28.60
C ILE A 191 22.47 -0.58 -29.10
N LEU A 192 23.01 -1.42 -28.23
CA LEU A 192 23.31 -2.83 -28.48
C LEU A 192 22.67 -3.69 -27.40
N HIS A 193 21.98 -4.76 -27.80
CA HIS A 193 21.41 -5.73 -26.87
C HIS A 193 22.34 -6.93 -26.71
N GLN A 194 22.69 -7.24 -25.47
CA GLN A 194 23.44 -8.43 -25.10
C GLN A 194 22.51 -9.33 -24.30
N THR A 195 21.98 -10.36 -24.96
CA THR A 195 21.10 -11.35 -24.32
C THR A 195 21.94 -12.26 -23.40
N PRO A 196 21.71 -12.26 -22.07
CA PRO A 196 22.43 -13.12 -21.15
C PRO A 196 22.18 -14.60 -21.46
N LEU A 197 23.23 -15.43 -21.39
CA LEU A 197 23.08 -16.87 -21.53
C LEU A 197 22.43 -17.47 -20.28
N ALA A 198 21.62 -18.52 -20.44
CA ALA A 198 21.03 -19.22 -19.30
C ALA A 198 22.13 -19.72 -18.34
N GLY A 199 22.04 -19.34 -17.07
CA GLY A 199 23.04 -19.69 -16.04
C GLY A 199 24.30 -18.81 -16.01
N SER A 200 24.42 -17.81 -16.90
CA SER A 200 25.49 -16.81 -16.80
C SER A 200 25.32 -15.92 -15.56
N SER A 201 26.43 -15.52 -14.95
CA SER A 201 26.42 -14.57 -13.84
C SER A 201 26.46 -13.14 -14.35
N LEU A 202 25.91 -12.19 -13.57
CA LEU A 202 25.89 -10.77 -13.94
C LEU A 202 27.31 -10.22 -14.18
N GLU A 203 28.25 -10.62 -13.33
CA GLU A 203 29.65 -10.20 -13.41
C GLU A 203 30.28 -10.64 -14.75
N SER A 204 30.01 -11.87 -15.19
CA SER A 204 30.50 -12.39 -16.46
C SER A 204 29.95 -11.60 -17.65
N GLU A 205 28.65 -11.29 -17.64
CA GLU A 205 28.01 -10.52 -18.71
C GLU A 205 28.51 -9.06 -18.75
N VAL A 206 28.74 -8.44 -17.59
CA VAL A 206 29.35 -7.10 -17.49
C VAL A 206 30.76 -7.11 -18.06
N VAL A 207 31.61 -8.08 -17.68
CA VAL A 207 32.98 -8.18 -18.21
C VAL A 207 32.98 -8.39 -19.73
N LYS A 208 32.06 -9.19 -20.26
CA LYS A 208 31.89 -9.39 -21.70
C LYS A 208 31.52 -8.10 -22.42
N ALA A 209 30.59 -7.31 -21.86
CA ALA A 209 30.20 -6.01 -22.39
C ALA A 209 31.37 -5.02 -22.38
N LEU A 210 32.12 -4.94 -21.27
CA LEU A 210 33.31 -4.09 -21.15
C LEU A 210 34.39 -4.46 -22.18
N LYS A 211 34.65 -5.76 -22.40
CA LYS A 211 35.57 -6.22 -23.44
C LYS A 211 35.11 -5.83 -24.85
N SER A 212 33.80 -5.80 -25.10
CA SER A 212 33.25 -5.34 -26.37
C SER A 212 33.52 -3.85 -26.57
N LEU A 213 33.21 -3.01 -25.57
CA LEU A 213 33.47 -1.56 -25.62
C LEU A 213 34.97 -1.26 -25.81
N TYR A 214 35.83 -2.01 -25.11
CA TYR A 214 37.28 -1.92 -25.25
C TYR A 214 37.74 -2.19 -26.68
N ARG A 215 37.31 -3.32 -27.28
CA ARG A 215 37.69 -3.70 -28.65
C ARG A 215 37.18 -2.73 -29.72
N SER A 216 36.02 -2.12 -29.48
CA SER A 216 35.44 -1.10 -30.36
C SER A 216 36.06 0.30 -30.18
N ASN A 217 37.02 0.46 -29.27
CA ASN A 217 37.64 1.74 -28.93
C ASN A 217 36.64 2.81 -28.41
N VAL A 218 35.54 2.36 -27.80
CA VAL A 218 34.47 3.21 -27.22
C VAL A 218 34.51 3.09 -25.70
N TRP A 219 35.66 3.45 -25.10
CA TRP A 219 35.96 3.05 -23.72
C TRP A 219 36.68 4.11 -22.85
N LYS A 220 36.58 5.40 -23.21
CA LYS A 220 37.18 6.50 -22.43
C LYS A 220 36.65 6.53 -20.99
N THR A 221 35.36 6.78 -20.83
CA THR A 221 34.68 6.62 -19.54
C THR A 221 33.44 5.78 -19.77
N THR A 222 33.33 4.67 -19.03
CA THR A 222 32.19 3.75 -19.10
C THR A 222 31.42 3.75 -17.79
N LEU A 223 30.10 3.95 -17.85
CA LEU A 223 29.21 3.78 -16.70
C LEU A 223 28.59 2.39 -16.72
N VAL A 224 28.62 1.68 -15.60
CA VAL A 224 28.01 0.35 -15.46
C VAL A 224 26.89 0.42 -14.42
N PHE A 225 25.64 0.37 -14.85
CA PHE A 225 24.46 0.47 -13.98
C PHE A 225 24.11 -0.89 -13.36
N LEU A 226 24.14 -0.97 -12.04
CA LEU A 226 23.95 -2.18 -11.23
C LEU A 226 22.95 -1.93 -10.10
N PRO A 227 22.24 -2.97 -9.59
CA PRO A 227 21.17 -2.78 -8.63
C PRO A 227 21.65 -2.40 -7.22
N GLY A 228 22.89 -2.70 -6.83
CA GLY A 228 23.36 -2.40 -5.49
C GLY A 228 24.84 -2.66 -5.23
N LYS A 229 25.28 -2.35 -4.01
CA LYS A 229 26.69 -2.43 -3.57
C LYS A 229 27.30 -3.83 -3.71
N ALA A 230 26.53 -4.88 -3.41
CA ALA A 230 27.03 -6.24 -3.48
C ALA A 230 27.37 -6.62 -4.93
N GLU A 231 26.48 -6.28 -5.86
CA GLU A 231 26.66 -6.51 -7.29
C GLU A 231 27.78 -5.63 -7.87
N ILE A 232 27.87 -4.36 -7.44
CA ILE A 232 28.98 -3.45 -7.77
C ILE A 232 30.32 -4.07 -7.39
N SER A 233 30.49 -4.49 -6.13
CA SER A 233 31.75 -5.04 -5.64
C SER A 233 32.16 -6.32 -6.39
N LYS A 234 31.20 -7.20 -6.70
CA LYS A 234 31.47 -8.41 -7.48
C LYS A 234 31.86 -8.10 -8.92
N CYS A 235 31.15 -7.19 -9.59
CA CYS A 235 31.44 -6.79 -10.96
C CYS A 235 32.78 -6.04 -11.06
N HIS A 236 33.09 -5.20 -10.07
CA HIS A 236 34.38 -4.53 -9.96
C HIS A 236 35.51 -5.55 -9.90
N THR A 237 35.46 -6.46 -8.92
CA THR A 237 36.49 -7.49 -8.73
C THR A 237 36.68 -8.31 -10.02
N ALA A 238 35.59 -8.76 -10.64
CA ALA A 238 35.65 -9.54 -11.88
C ALA A 238 36.23 -8.76 -13.06
N ALA A 239 35.95 -7.46 -13.17
CA ALA A 239 36.50 -6.60 -14.21
C ALA A 239 37.99 -6.32 -14.01
N GLU A 240 38.39 -6.06 -12.76
CA GLU A 240 39.79 -5.85 -12.38
C GLU A 240 40.63 -7.12 -12.65
N GLU A 241 40.14 -8.29 -12.22
CA GLU A 241 40.79 -9.59 -12.50
C GLU A 241 40.88 -9.88 -14.01
N SER A 242 39.83 -9.59 -14.76
CA SER A 242 39.79 -9.95 -16.18
C SER A 242 40.49 -8.95 -17.11
N MET A 243 40.63 -7.69 -16.74
CA MET A 243 41.16 -6.64 -17.62
C MET A 243 42.40 -5.93 -17.06
N GLY A 244 42.78 -6.19 -15.81
CA GLY A 244 43.99 -5.66 -15.17
C GLY A 244 44.07 -4.14 -15.25
N ASN A 245 45.23 -3.62 -15.60
CA ASN A 245 45.50 -2.17 -15.64
C ASN A 245 44.93 -1.44 -16.88
N ALA A 246 44.09 -2.10 -17.68
CA ALA A 246 43.57 -1.48 -18.89
C ALA A 246 42.78 -0.19 -18.59
N ALA A 247 42.02 -0.16 -17.48
CA ALA A 247 41.29 1.02 -17.02
C ALA A 247 41.52 1.29 -15.53
N GLU A 248 41.06 2.44 -15.06
CA GLU A 248 40.79 2.73 -13.65
C GLU A 248 39.36 2.28 -13.32
N PHE A 249 39.20 1.45 -12.29
CA PHE A 249 37.90 0.97 -11.83
C PHE A 249 37.48 1.72 -10.55
N LEU A 250 36.28 2.30 -10.57
CA LEU A 250 35.74 3.10 -9.46
C LEU A 250 34.32 2.68 -9.13
N ASP A 251 33.93 2.85 -7.87
CA ASP A 251 32.58 2.55 -7.38
C ASP A 251 31.81 3.82 -7.03
N LEU A 252 30.54 3.89 -7.43
CA LEU A 252 29.63 5.00 -7.15
C LEU A 252 28.29 4.50 -6.63
N TYR A 253 28.11 4.52 -5.31
CA TYR A 253 26.84 4.19 -4.65
C TYR A 253 26.61 5.10 -3.43
N GLY A 254 25.43 5.01 -2.81
CA GLY A 254 25.08 5.86 -1.66
C GLY A 254 26.04 5.65 -0.48
N GLY A 255 26.49 6.74 0.16
CA GLY A 255 27.41 6.69 1.29
C GLY A 255 28.90 6.52 0.92
N GLN A 256 29.28 6.74 -0.35
CA GLN A 256 30.69 6.78 -0.76
C GLN A 256 31.46 7.95 -0.14
N GLU A 257 32.76 7.74 0.11
CA GLU A 257 33.65 8.79 0.64
C GLU A 257 33.82 9.95 -0.34
N ARG A 258 34.01 11.15 0.20
CA ARG A 258 34.08 12.40 -0.59
C ARG A 258 35.23 12.37 -1.60
N ASP A 259 36.40 11.86 -1.20
CA ASP A 259 37.58 11.79 -2.07
C ASP A 259 37.35 10.90 -3.30
N VAL A 260 36.60 9.80 -3.13
CA VAL A 260 36.22 8.91 -4.24
C VAL A 260 35.23 9.61 -5.18
N GLN A 261 34.27 10.35 -4.62
CA GLN A 261 33.33 11.14 -5.41
C GLN A 261 34.06 12.21 -6.21
N ASP A 262 34.97 12.95 -5.60
CA ASP A 262 35.74 14.00 -6.28
C ASP A 262 36.57 13.42 -7.44
N ARG A 263 37.23 12.27 -7.24
CA ARG A 263 37.97 11.55 -8.30
C ARG A 263 37.10 11.17 -9.50
N ILE A 264 35.83 10.83 -9.30
CA ILE A 264 34.91 10.48 -10.39
C ILE A 264 34.67 11.67 -11.35
N PHE A 265 34.72 12.89 -10.82
CA PHE A 265 34.50 14.12 -11.59
C PHE A 265 35.78 14.69 -12.23
N GLU A 266 36.95 14.16 -11.91
CA GLU A 266 38.21 14.55 -12.53
C GLU A 266 38.26 14.11 -14.00
N GLU A 267 38.71 15.00 -14.87
CA GLU A 267 39.03 14.67 -16.26
C GLU A 267 40.34 13.90 -16.32
N THR A 268 40.34 12.76 -17.01
CA THR A 268 41.50 11.88 -17.16
C THR A 268 41.61 11.37 -18.60
N GLU A 269 42.85 11.22 -19.07
CA GLU A 269 43.17 10.55 -20.34
C GLU A 269 43.20 9.01 -20.18
N ARG A 270 43.36 8.52 -18.94
CA ARG A 270 43.32 7.08 -18.66
C ARG A 270 41.86 6.60 -18.75
N PRO A 271 41.59 5.51 -19.49
CA PRO A 271 40.27 4.89 -19.52
C PRO A 271 39.74 4.58 -18.11
N ARG A 272 38.46 4.82 -17.89
CA ARG A 272 37.80 4.69 -16.59
C ARG A 272 36.50 3.91 -16.71
N VAL A 273 36.27 3.00 -15.77
CA VAL A 273 35.00 2.28 -15.63
C VAL A 273 34.43 2.57 -14.25
N ILE A 274 33.22 3.11 -14.21
CA ILE A 274 32.54 3.47 -12.96
C ILE A 274 31.32 2.55 -12.79
N PHE A 275 31.36 1.71 -11.76
CA PHE A 275 30.25 0.86 -11.35
C PHE A 275 29.31 1.65 -10.45
N THR A 276 28.07 1.83 -10.89
CA THR A 276 27.13 2.76 -10.27
C THR A 276 25.74 2.16 -10.08
N THR A 277 25.02 2.63 -9.07
CA THR A 277 23.56 2.47 -9.02
C THR A 277 22.88 3.51 -9.91
N ASN A 278 21.57 3.68 -9.78
CA ASN A 278 20.81 4.76 -10.44
C ASN A 278 21.28 6.19 -10.05
N ILE A 279 22.26 6.35 -9.14
CA ILE A 279 22.87 7.63 -8.76
C ILE A 279 23.38 8.43 -9.98
N ALA A 280 23.97 7.76 -10.97
CA ALA A 280 24.49 8.42 -12.18
C ALA A 280 23.44 8.63 -13.30
N GLU A 281 22.17 8.26 -13.07
CA GLU A 281 21.15 8.16 -14.12
C GLU A 281 20.67 9.51 -14.65
N THR A 282 20.49 10.51 -13.78
CA THR A 282 19.79 11.78 -14.07
C THR A 282 20.67 12.98 -13.73
N SER A 283 21.16 13.05 -12.50
CA SER A 283 21.62 14.34 -11.96
C SER A 283 23.14 14.51 -11.83
N ILE A 284 23.94 13.49 -12.16
CA ILE A 284 25.40 13.55 -12.09
C ILE A 284 25.99 13.67 -13.50
N THR A 285 26.86 14.64 -13.70
CA THR A 285 27.59 14.83 -14.96
C THR A 285 29.02 14.31 -14.80
N VAL A 286 29.22 13.05 -15.15
CA VAL A 286 30.56 12.46 -15.28
C VAL A 286 31.18 12.93 -16.61
N PRO A 287 32.43 13.40 -16.62
CA PRO A 287 33.07 13.85 -17.85
C PRO A 287 33.40 12.70 -18.80
N ASN A 288 33.38 12.99 -20.11
CA ASN A 288 33.87 12.12 -21.19
C ASN A 288 33.27 10.71 -21.27
N VAL A 289 32.03 10.52 -20.79
CA VAL A 289 31.32 9.23 -20.92
C VAL A 289 31.16 8.87 -22.40
N SER A 290 31.76 7.75 -22.80
CA SER A 290 31.67 7.18 -24.15
C SER A 290 30.84 5.91 -24.17
N GLY A 291 30.80 5.17 -23.06
CA GLY A 291 30.16 3.86 -22.96
C GLY A 291 29.18 3.79 -21.79
N VAL A 292 28.12 3.02 -21.98
CA VAL A 292 27.20 2.60 -20.91
C VAL A 292 27.02 1.09 -20.98
N VAL A 293 27.01 0.43 -19.84
CA VAL A 293 26.57 -0.96 -19.67
C VAL A 293 25.42 -0.94 -18.68
N ASP A 294 24.25 -1.42 -19.06
CA ASP A 294 23.05 -1.38 -18.22
C ASP A 294 22.56 -2.79 -17.91
N SER A 295 22.43 -3.10 -16.61
CA SER A 295 21.87 -4.37 -16.16
C SER A 295 20.35 -4.47 -16.31
N GLY A 296 19.66 -3.34 -16.52
CA GLY A 296 18.21 -3.31 -16.73
C GLY A 296 17.40 -3.51 -15.44
N VAL A 297 18.08 -3.55 -14.29
CA VAL A 297 17.48 -3.72 -12.98
C VAL A 297 17.95 -2.64 -12.01
N GLU A 298 17.14 -2.39 -11.00
CA GLU A 298 17.49 -1.53 -9.88
C GLU A 298 16.92 -2.07 -8.57
N ARG A 299 17.38 -1.50 -7.44
CA ARG A 299 16.88 -1.84 -6.13
C ARG A 299 15.97 -0.72 -5.63
N ILE A 300 14.68 -1.02 -5.50
CA ILE A 300 13.64 -0.10 -5.03
C ILE A 300 13.23 -0.45 -3.60
N SER A 301 12.90 0.56 -2.81
CA SER A 301 12.26 0.40 -1.50
C SER A 301 10.75 0.43 -1.72
N GLU A 302 10.06 -0.62 -1.31
CA GLU A 302 8.61 -0.74 -1.40
C GLU A 302 8.06 -1.11 -0.01
N TYR A 303 6.98 -0.47 0.41
CA TYR A 303 6.25 -0.87 1.60
C TYR A 303 5.44 -2.14 1.34
N ASP A 304 5.65 -3.18 2.15
CA ASP A 304 4.92 -4.45 2.07
C ASP A 304 3.74 -4.44 3.05
N ASP A 305 2.52 -4.29 2.52
CA ASP A 305 1.29 -4.17 3.30
C ASP A 305 1.05 -5.38 4.22
N SER A 306 1.45 -6.58 3.78
CA SER A 306 1.24 -7.81 4.54
C SER A 306 2.16 -7.92 5.76
N GLN A 307 3.38 -7.39 5.63
CA GLN A 307 4.40 -7.47 6.67
C GLN A 307 4.53 -6.19 7.50
N LYS A 308 3.92 -5.08 7.04
CA LYS A 308 4.06 -3.73 7.61
C LYS A 308 5.52 -3.28 7.73
N VAL A 309 6.34 -3.60 6.73
CA VAL A 309 7.76 -3.22 6.70
C VAL A 309 8.17 -2.74 5.30
N ASN A 310 9.17 -1.86 5.25
CA ASN A 310 9.82 -1.50 4.00
C ASN A 310 10.75 -2.64 3.55
N VAL A 311 10.60 -3.07 2.30
CA VAL A 311 11.39 -4.12 1.68
C VAL A 311 12.17 -3.56 0.50
N LEU A 312 13.45 -3.92 0.42
CA LEU A 312 14.26 -3.67 -0.77
C LEU A 312 14.04 -4.79 -1.77
N ARG A 313 13.43 -4.48 -2.92
CA ARG A 313 13.22 -5.43 -4.01
C ARG A 313 14.07 -5.05 -5.20
N THR A 314 14.58 -6.07 -5.90
CA THR A 314 15.22 -5.85 -7.20
C THR A 314 14.15 -5.97 -8.26
N ALA A 315 13.96 -4.91 -9.04
CA ALA A 315 12.93 -4.82 -10.08
C ALA A 315 13.55 -4.39 -11.41
N SER A 316 12.89 -4.73 -12.51
CA SER A 316 13.23 -4.20 -13.83
C SER A 316 12.98 -2.70 -13.88
N ILE A 317 13.90 -1.96 -14.50
CA ILE A 317 13.74 -0.53 -14.71
C ILE A 317 12.67 -0.24 -15.76
N SER A 318 12.16 1.00 -15.77
CA SER A 318 11.31 1.44 -16.87
C SER A 318 12.12 1.74 -18.13
N MET A 319 11.45 1.73 -19.29
CA MET A 319 12.05 2.19 -20.54
C MET A 319 12.50 3.64 -20.50
N GLN A 320 11.83 4.47 -19.71
CA GLN A 320 12.25 5.85 -19.51
C GLN A 320 13.59 5.92 -18.78
N ASN A 321 13.81 5.11 -17.74
CA ASN A 321 15.10 5.00 -17.06
C ASN A 321 16.19 4.48 -18.01
N ALA A 322 15.90 3.44 -18.80
CA ALA A 322 16.86 2.87 -19.76
C ALA A 322 17.32 3.89 -20.81
N ILE A 323 16.41 4.74 -21.29
CA ILE A 323 16.74 5.84 -22.23
C ILE A 323 17.66 6.85 -21.54
N GLN A 324 17.38 7.25 -20.30
CA GLN A 324 18.22 8.20 -19.56
C GLN A 324 19.61 7.68 -19.26
N ARG A 325 19.72 6.41 -18.85
CA ARG A 325 20.99 5.70 -18.64
C ARG A 325 21.82 5.69 -19.92
N SER A 326 21.23 5.26 -21.03
CA SER A 326 21.92 5.24 -22.33
C SER A 326 22.31 6.64 -22.82
N GLY A 327 21.49 7.66 -22.55
CA GLY A 327 21.77 9.05 -22.90
C GLY A 327 23.03 9.62 -22.25
N ARG A 328 23.57 8.99 -21.20
CA ARG A 328 24.81 9.43 -20.54
C ARG A 328 26.02 9.42 -21.48
N SER A 329 26.10 8.46 -22.39
CA SER A 329 27.21 8.37 -23.36
C SER A 329 27.08 9.30 -24.56
N GLY A 330 25.95 10.00 -24.74
CA GLY A 330 25.69 10.88 -25.89
C GLY A 330 25.87 12.38 -25.60
N ARG A 331 26.51 12.75 -24.49
CA ARG A 331 26.58 14.14 -24.03
C ARG A 331 27.71 14.95 -24.65
N THR A 332 28.89 14.37 -24.76
CA THR A 332 30.10 15.08 -25.21
C THR A 332 30.68 14.57 -26.52
N GLN A 333 30.29 13.37 -26.94
CA GLN A 333 30.75 12.68 -28.13
C GLN A 333 29.76 11.56 -28.51
N ASN A 334 29.95 10.94 -29.68
CA ASN A 334 29.20 9.75 -30.06
C ASN A 334 29.44 8.63 -29.04
N GLY A 335 28.36 8.00 -28.58
CA GLY A 335 28.40 7.01 -27.51
C GLY A 335 27.88 5.64 -27.91
N ALA A 336 28.10 4.65 -27.04
CA ALA A 336 27.50 3.33 -27.14
C ALA A 336 26.90 2.89 -25.80
N CYS A 337 25.77 2.21 -25.84
CA CYS A 337 25.14 1.58 -24.68
C CYS A 337 24.89 0.09 -24.96
N ILE A 338 25.42 -0.77 -24.09
CA ILE A 338 25.15 -2.21 -24.09
C ILE A 338 24.12 -2.51 -23.01
N ARG A 339 22.94 -2.94 -23.44
CA ARG A 339 21.82 -3.37 -22.61
C ARG A 339 21.93 -4.86 -22.35
N LEU A 340 22.06 -5.29 -21.09
CA LEU A 340 22.22 -6.70 -20.70
C LEU A 340 20.88 -7.47 -20.70
N TRP A 341 20.04 -7.23 -21.69
CA TRP A 341 18.77 -7.90 -21.91
C TRP A 341 18.47 -8.02 -23.41
N SER A 342 17.49 -8.85 -23.76
CA SER A 342 17.04 -9.03 -25.15
C SER A 342 16.03 -7.96 -25.57
N GLU A 343 15.91 -7.69 -26.87
CA GLU A 343 14.83 -6.81 -27.40
C GLU A 343 13.43 -7.32 -27.02
N GLU A 344 13.23 -8.63 -26.90
CA GLU A 344 11.95 -9.20 -26.45
C GLU A 344 11.65 -8.85 -24.98
N SER A 345 12.66 -8.95 -24.11
CA SER A 345 12.53 -8.57 -22.70
C SER A 345 12.24 -7.08 -22.54
N GLU A 346 12.82 -6.25 -23.40
CA GLU A 346 12.60 -4.81 -23.42
C GLU A 346 11.13 -4.44 -23.65
N ASN A 347 10.45 -5.15 -24.55
CA ASN A 347 9.03 -4.92 -24.83
C ASN A 347 8.10 -5.18 -23.63
N ARG A 348 8.57 -5.95 -22.64
CA ARG A 348 7.83 -6.25 -21.40
C ARG A 348 8.19 -5.29 -20.25
N MET A 349 9.16 -4.40 -20.44
CA MET A 349 9.53 -3.43 -19.41
C MET A 349 8.43 -2.39 -19.20
N PRO A 350 8.24 -1.89 -17.96
CA PRO A 350 7.34 -0.77 -17.70
C PRO A 350 7.71 0.43 -18.57
N ARG A 351 6.72 1.15 -19.11
CA ARG A 351 6.98 2.30 -19.98
C ARG A 351 7.19 3.61 -19.21
N GLY A 352 6.44 3.81 -18.13
CA GLY A 352 6.50 5.01 -17.28
C GLY A 352 7.18 4.74 -15.95
N ILE A 353 7.51 5.83 -15.26
CA ILE A 353 8.08 5.80 -13.91
C ILE A 353 6.93 5.59 -12.91
N ILE A 354 7.15 4.70 -11.93
CA ILE A 354 6.19 4.44 -10.86
C ILE A 354 6.35 5.55 -9.80
N PRO A 355 5.30 6.34 -9.50
CA PRO A 355 5.39 7.40 -8.49
C PRO A 355 5.65 6.85 -7.09
N GLU A 356 6.55 7.49 -6.35
CA GLU A 356 6.98 7.06 -5.02
C GLU A 356 5.83 7.06 -4.00
N VAL A 357 4.85 7.95 -4.16
CA VAL A 357 3.65 8.01 -3.31
C VAL A 357 2.87 6.69 -3.28
N THR A 358 3.00 5.84 -4.32
CA THR A 358 2.35 4.53 -4.38
C THR A 358 3.16 3.42 -3.68
N GLN A 359 4.41 3.70 -3.31
CA GLN A 359 5.36 2.71 -2.79
C GLN A 359 5.70 2.90 -1.30
N ILE A 360 5.29 4.02 -0.69
CA ILE A 360 5.56 4.34 0.71
C ILE A 360 4.43 3.94 1.65
N GLU A 361 4.75 3.89 2.94
CA GLU A 361 3.79 4.01 4.04
C GLU A 361 3.42 5.51 4.18
N PRO A 362 2.13 5.91 4.07
CA PRO A 362 1.78 7.31 3.87
C PRO A 362 1.49 8.11 5.17
N SER A 363 1.68 7.60 6.39
CA SER A 363 1.36 8.36 7.62
C SER A 363 2.10 9.71 7.73
N GLU A 364 3.42 9.74 7.52
CA GLU A 364 4.18 11.00 7.52
C GLU A 364 3.67 11.94 6.41
N PHE A 365 3.50 11.39 5.21
CA PHE A 365 3.09 12.13 4.02
C PHE A 365 1.70 12.76 4.18
N LEU A 366 0.75 12.02 4.73
CA LEU A 366 -0.61 12.50 5.02
C LEU A 366 -0.60 13.58 6.09
N LEU A 367 0.20 13.43 7.14
CA LEU A 367 0.31 14.45 8.17
C LEU A 367 0.88 15.77 7.61
N GLN A 368 1.92 15.68 6.77
CA GLN A 368 2.48 16.84 6.06
C GLN A 368 1.46 17.47 5.09
N LYS A 369 0.71 16.65 4.35
CA LYS A 369 -0.38 17.11 3.48
C LYS A 369 -1.44 17.87 4.28
N SER A 370 -1.90 17.34 5.40
CA SER A 370 -2.91 17.99 6.24
C SER A 370 -2.40 19.28 6.87
N ALA A 371 -1.11 19.39 7.21
CA ALA A 371 -0.51 20.66 7.64
C ALA A 371 -0.55 21.74 6.53
N LEU A 372 -0.22 21.36 5.29
CA LEU A 372 -0.28 22.28 4.15
C LEU A 372 -1.72 22.68 3.81
N GLU A 373 -2.67 21.76 3.89
CA GLU A 373 -4.12 22.05 3.75
C GLU A 373 -4.58 23.06 4.80
N ARG A 374 -4.15 22.89 6.06
CA ARG A 374 -4.44 23.86 7.12
C ARG A 374 -3.87 25.25 6.83
N PHE A 375 -2.65 25.35 6.30
CA PHE A 375 -2.08 26.65 5.92
C PHE A 375 -2.85 27.34 4.79
N LEU A 376 -3.41 26.57 3.85
CA LEU A 376 -4.28 27.10 2.81
C LEU A 376 -5.59 27.60 3.39
N ASP A 377 -6.22 26.81 4.25
CA ASP A 377 -7.48 27.16 4.93
C ASP A 377 -7.33 28.44 5.77
N GLU A 378 -6.26 28.55 6.55
CA GLU A 378 -5.94 29.75 7.35
C GLU A 378 -5.74 30.99 6.46
N ARG A 379 -5.11 30.84 5.29
CA ARG A 379 -4.92 31.94 4.33
C ARG A 379 -6.22 32.34 3.63
N GLU A 380 -7.07 31.36 3.31
CA GLU A 380 -8.32 31.56 2.56
C GLU A 380 -9.48 31.99 3.45
N GLY A 381 -9.40 31.77 4.76
CA GLY A 381 -10.50 31.95 5.69
C GLY A 381 -11.61 30.92 5.50
N THR A 382 -11.29 29.78 4.89
CA THR A 382 -12.19 28.64 4.66
C THR A 382 -11.80 27.48 5.58
N ARG A 383 -12.71 26.52 5.78
CA ARG A 383 -12.39 25.25 6.43
C ARG A 383 -12.82 24.10 5.53
N GLY A 384 -11.85 23.29 5.06
CA GLY A 384 -12.11 21.98 4.46
C GLY A 384 -12.84 21.95 3.12
N GLU A 385 -13.07 23.10 2.46
CA GLU A 385 -13.88 23.13 1.22
C GLU A 385 -13.12 22.60 -0.01
N ASN A 386 -11.78 22.65 -0.03
CA ASN A 386 -10.97 22.26 -1.19
C ASN A 386 -9.58 21.74 -0.76
N GLY A 387 -9.49 20.44 -0.48
CA GLY A 387 -8.22 19.77 -0.17
C GLY A 387 -7.20 19.80 -1.31
N LEU A 388 -5.97 19.39 -1.00
CA LEU A 388 -4.88 19.27 -1.97
C LEU A 388 -5.07 18.05 -2.86
N VAL A 389 -5.20 18.28 -4.17
CA VAL A 389 -5.26 17.22 -5.20
C VAL A 389 -3.84 16.88 -5.64
N LEU A 390 -3.44 15.63 -5.45
CA LEU A 390 -2.12 15.13 -5.84
C LEU A 390 -2.11 14.70 -7.33
N PRO A 391 -0.97 14.77 -8.04
CA PRO A 391 -0.85 14.25 -9.40
C PRO A 391 -1.08 12.74 -9.48
N THR A 392 -0.84 12.02 -8.37
CA THR A 392 -1.16 10.60 -8.24
C THR A 392 -1.75 10.34 -6.87
N ALA A 393 -2.89 9.66 -6.84
CA ALA A 393 -3.57 9.32 -5.61
C ALA A 393 -2.77 8.31 -4.77
N ILE A 394 -2.89 8.42 -3.46
CA ILE A 394 -2.39 7.43 -2.51
C ILE A 394 -3.24 6.16 -2.67
N PRO A 395 -2.66 4.94 -2.59
CA PRO A 395 -3.46 3.72 -2.56
C PRO A 395 -4.48 3.74 -1.42
N GLU A 396 -5.77 3.61 -1.75
CA GLU A 396 -6.91 3.79 -0.83
C GLU A 396 -6.75 3.01 0.49
N LYS A 397 -6.40 1.72 0.42
CA LYS A 397 -6.20 0.89 1.61
C LYS A 397 -5.11 1.42 2.54
N ARG A 398 -4.01 1.95 1.97
CA ARG A 398 -2.92 2.53 2.76
C ARG A 398 -3.32 3.87 3.36
N GLU A 399 -4.07 4.67 2.60
CA GLU A 399 -4.59 5.95 3.08
C GLU A 399 -5.52 5.77 4.29
N ILE A 400 -6.42 4.78 4.25
CA ILE A 400 -7.32 4.47 5.37
C ILE A 400 -6.53 4.09 6.62
N VAL A 401 -5.64 3.09 6.53
CA VAL A 401 -4.84 2.61 7.67
C VAL A 401 -3.97 3.71 8.27
N ALA A 402 -3.35 4.54 7.42
CA ALA A 402 -2.53 5.64 7.89
C ALA A 402 -3.35 6.76 8.56
N LYS A 403 -4.57 7.05 8.07
CA LYS A 403 -5.50 7.99 8.72
C LYS A 403 -5.96 7.47 10.08
N GLU A 404 -6.31 6.19 10.18
CA GLU A 404 -6.68 5.55 11.45
C GLU A 404 -5.56 5.71 12.48
N LEU A 405 -4.30 5.45 12.10
CA LEU A 405 -3.16 5.68 13.00
C LEU A 405 -3.03 7.15 13.42
N LEU A 406 -3.19 8.10 12.50
CA LEU A 406 -3.10 9.53 12.82
C LEU A 406 -4.24 10.00 13.74
N GLN A 407 -5.43 9.39 13.61
CA GLN A 407 -6.58 9.63 14.48
C GLN A 407 -6.37 9.03 15.88
N GLU A 408 -5.86 7.79 15.96
CA GLU A 408 -5.49 7.14 17.23
C GLU A 408 -4.43 7.95 18.01
N LEU A 409 -3.51 8.59 17.29
CA LEU A 409 -2.47 9.47 17.86
C LEU A 409 -2.95 10.91 18.11
N ASP A 410 -4.23 11.23 17.88
CA ASP A 410 -4.82 12.57 18.09
C ASP A 410 -4.09 13.66 17.27
N MET A 411 -3.55 13.30 16.10
CA MET A 411 -2.87 14.21 15.19
C MET A 411 -3.78 14.75 14.09
N VAL A 412 -4.84 14.01 13.75
CA VAL A 412 -5.85 14.38 12.76
C VAL A 412 -7.23 14.04 13.33
N ASP A 413 -8.20 14.90 13.10
CA ASP A 413 -9.62 14.73 13.44
C ASP A 413 -10.52 14.92 12.20
N GLU A 414 -11.85 14.99 12.41
CA GLU A 414 -12.82 15.24 11.33
C GLU A 414 -12.63 16.61 10.63
N ASN A 415 -11.97 17.56 11.30
CA ASN A 415 -11.71 18.91 10.81
C ASN A 415 -10.31 19.05 10.16
N GLY A 416 -9.50 17.99 10.13
CA GLY A 416 -8.15 17.99 9.59
C GLY A 416 -7.07 17.86 10.67
N ILE A 417 -5.93 18.52 10.49
CA ILE A 417 -4.80 18.38 11.42
C ILE A 417 -5.04 19.11 12.76
N THR A 418 -4.79 18.42 13.87
CA THR A 418 -4.89 18.98 15.24
C THR A 418 -3.67 19.84 15.58
N GLU A 419 -3.71 20.55 16.71
CA GLU A 419 -2.52 21.26 17.23
C GLU A 419 -1.36 20.30 17.56
N LEU A 420 -1.68 19.10 18.03
CA LEU A 420 -0.67 18.08 18.29
C LEU A 420 -0.04 17.59 17.00
N GLY A 421 -0.85 17.36 15.95
CA GLY A 421 -0.36 17.03 14.62
C GLY A 421 0.54 18.12 14.03
N LEU A 422 0.16 19.39 14.19
CA LEU A 422 0.97 20.51 13.72
C LEU A 422 2.32 20.61 14.46
N GLN A 423 2.32 20.38 15.78
CA GLN A 423 3.57 20.30 16.55
C GLN A 423 4.44 19.12 16.11
N ALA A 424 3.83 17.99 15.73
CA ALA A 424 4.54 16.80 15.26
C ALA A 424 5.27 17.06 13.95
N VAL A 425 4.60 17.73 13.01
CA VAL A 425 5.18 18.19 11.74
C VAL A 425 6.33 19.18 11.96
N GLN A 426 6.24 20.05 12.96
CA GLN A 426 7.29 21.00 13.31
C GLN A 426 8.43 20.41 14.15
N SER A 427 8.36 19.12 14.50
CA SER A 427 9.44 18.45 15.22
C SER A 427 10.58 18.05 14.27
N PRO A 428 11.80 17.77 14.78
CA PRO A 428 12.89 17.28 13.94
C PRO A 428 12.71 15.84 13.41
N LEU A 429 11.61 15.18 13.78
CA LEU A 429 11.33 13.76 13.54
C LEU A 429 10.38 13.59 12.36
N SER A 430 10.66 12.59 11.53
CA SER A 430 9.79 12.19 10.41
C SER A 430 8.90 11.01 10.78
N ASP A 431 9.32 10.19 11.75
CA ASP A 431 8.49 9.13 12.34
C ASP A 431 7.41 9.75 13.23
N VAL A 432 6.16 9.53 12.84
CA VAL A 432 4.95 10.07 13.49
C VAL A 432 4.81 9.57 14.93
N GLN A 433 5.12 8.30 15.19
CA GLN A 433 5.03 7.71 16.54
C GLN A 433 6.11 8.30 17.46
N LEU A 434 7.32 8.54 16.96
CA LEU A 434 8.35 9.27 17.73
C LEU A 434 7.95 10.71 17.98
N ALA A 435 7.43 11.41 16.97
CA ALA A 435 6.99 12.80 17.12
C ALA A 435 5.90 12.91 18.20
N TYR A 436 4.95 11.96 18.22
CA TYR A 436 3.94 11.84 19.27
C TYR A 436 4.56 11.72 20.66
N VAL A 437 5.48 10.77 20.85
CA VAL A 437 6.16 10.55 22.14
C VAL A 437 6.90 11.80 22.59
N LEU A 438 7.63 12.43 21.67
CA LEU A 438 8.36 13.67 21.96
C LEU A 438 7.37 14.72 22.49
N ILE A 439 6.30 15.00 21.77
CA ILE A 439 5.38 16.10 22.14
C ILE A 439 4.61 15.81 23.42
N LYS A 440 4.09 14.58 23.60
CA LYS A 440 3.38 14.19 24.82
C LYS A 440 4.29 14.18 26.06
N SER A 441 5.61 14.02 25.90
CA SER A 441 6.56 14.08 27.02
C SER A 441 6.80 15.50 27.55
N LYS A 442 6.42 16.56 26.82
CA LYS A 442 6.67 17.97 27.19
C LYS A 442 6.28 18.32 28.64
N PRO A 443 5.10 17.91 29.19
CA PRO A 443 4.69 18.25 30.55
C PRO A 443 5.43 17.46 31.65
N ALA A 444 5.72 16.19 31.40
CA ALA A 444 6.35 15.25 32.34
C ALA A 444 7.89 15.38 32.35
N GLY A 445 8.46 15.77 31.22
CA GLY A 445 9.89 15.87 30.98
C GLY A 445 10.41 14.72 30.13
N ILE A 446 11.60 14.93 29.54
CA ILE A 446 12.27 13.93 28.71
C ILE A 446 13.73 13.78 29.11
N SER A 447 14.22 12.53 29.11
CA SER A 447 15.58 12.18 29.51
C SER A 447 16.53 12.19 28.30
N ASN A 448 17.84 12.30 28.55
CA ASN A 448 18.82 12.23 27.47
C ASN A 448 18.88 10.83 26.86
N LEU A 449 18.69 9.78 27.68
CA LEU A 449 18.57 8.41 27.22
C LEU A 449 17.43 8.25 26.20
N THR A 450 16.25 8.80 26.49
CA THR A 450 15.10 8.75 25.58
C THR A 450 15.40 9.50 24.29
N LEU A 451 15.96 10.72 24.35
CA LEU A 451 16.34 11.48 23.15
C LEU A 451 17.38 10.74 22.30
N SER A 452 18.33 10.07 22.94
CA SER A 452 19.35 9.26 22.29
C SER A 452 18.75 8.02 21.61
N ALA A 453 17.81 7.34 22.27
CA ALA A 453 17.05 6.25 21.69
C ALA A 453 16.25 6.69 20.45
N MET A 454 15.56 7.84 20.52
CA MET A 454 14.85 8.42 19.38
C MET A 454 15.80 8.77 18.23
N ALA A 455 16.97 9.33 18.53
CA ALA A 455 17.98 9.64 17.52
C ALA A 455 18.52 8.37 16.81
N TRP A 456 18.65 7.25 17.53
CA TRP A 456 19.05 5.97 16.95
C TRP A 456 17.96 5.35 16.08
N ILE A 457 16.69 5.41 16.50
CA ILE A 457 15.57 4.92 15.69
C ILE A 457 15.44 5.72 14.39
N HIS A 458 15.56 7.05 14.49
CA HIS A 458 15.35 7.96 13.37
C HIS A 458 16.57 8.08 12.43
N GLY A 459 17.78 8.21 12.99
CA GLY A 459 19.01 8.48 12.25
C GLY A 459 19.99 7.31 12.17
N GLY A 460 19.71 6.19 12.83
CA GLY A 460 20.64 5.04 12.91
C GLY A 460 20.47 4.01 11.79
N THR A 461 19.43 4.12 10.96
CA THR A 461 18.99 3.07 10.03
C THR A 461 20.11 2.55 9.11
N GLU A 462 20.89 3.42 8.47
CA GLU A 462 21.95 3.00 7.56
C GLU A 462 23.08 2.25 8.30
N THR A 463 23.41 2.71 9.51
CA THR A 463 24.42 2.05 10.35
C THR A 463 23.93 0.68 10.82
N LEU A 464 22.68 0.59 11.26
CA LEU A 464 22.06 -0.63 11.74
C LEU A 464 21.85 -1.67 10.63
N GLN A 465 21.60 -1.24 9.39
CA GLN A 465 21.52 -2.14 8.23
C GLN A 465 22.87 -2.79 7.89
N LYS A 466 23.99 -2.12 8.15
CA LYS A 466 25.34 -2.68 7.97
C LYS A 466 25.68 -3.74 9.02
N ASN A 467 25.06 -3.66 10.20
CA ASN A 467 25.28 -4.63 11.27
C ASN A 467 24.59 -5.98 10.96
N LYS A 468 25.35 -7.06 11.13
CA LYS A 468 24.85 -8.44 10.94
C LYS A 468 24.13 -9.00 12.17
N GLN A 469 24.29 -8.36 13.33
CA GLN A 469 23.72 -8.80 14.59
C GLN A 469 22.62 -7.85 15.07
N PRO A 470 21.52 -8.36 15.65
CA PRO A 470 20.53 -7.54 16.33
C PRO A 470 21.20 -6.77 17.48
N THR A 471 20.85 -5.49 17.64
CA THR A 471 21.44 -4.63 18.67
C THR A 471 20.38 -4.12 19.65
N ASN A 472 20.72 -4.07 20.93
CA ASN A 472 19.86 -3.50 21.98
C ASN A 472 19.91 -1.97 21.94
N LEU A 473 18.75 -1.33 21.71
CA LEU A 473 18.63 0.12 21.60
C LEU A 473 19.04 0.86 22.88
N LEU A 474 18.69 0.34 24.06
CA LEU A 474 18.98 1.03 25.34
C LEU A 474 20.48 1.09 25.60
N MET A 475 21.20 0.02 25.24
CA MET A 475 22.66 -0.02 25.33
C MET A 475 23.30 1.02 24.40
N LEU A 476 22.86 1.08 23.14
CA LEU A 476 23.33 2.09 22.18
C LEU A 476 23.03 3.52 22.64
N ALA A 477 21.82 3.74 23.14
CA ALA A 477 21.38 5.05 23.62
C ALA A 477 22.21 5.50 24.83
N GLY A 478 22.47 4.59 25.79
CA GLY A 478 23.32 4.81 26.95
C GLY A 478 24.76 5.18 26.57
N ASP A 479 25.38 4.41 25.67
CA ASP A 479 26.73 4.66 25.17
C ASP A 479 26.87 6.03 24.49
N SER A 480 25.85 6.43 23.72
CA SER A 480 25.80 7.73 23.03
C SER A 480 25.44 8.92 23.95
N SER A 481 24.86 8.65 25.12
CA SER A 481 24.53 9.67 26.14
C SER A 481 25.77 10.02 26.98
N GLY A 482 26.68 9.06 27.19
CA GLY A 482 28.06 9.32 27.62
C GLY A 482 28.86 9.97 26.49
N HIS A 483 29.97 10.65 26.78
CA HIS A 483 30.82 11.31 25.77
C HIS A 483 31.58 10.30 24.87
N GLY A 484 30.94 9.22 24.43
CA GLY A 484 31.52 8.13 23.65
C GLY A 484 31.87 8.57 22.23
N ASN A 485 33.14 8.34 21.85
CA ASN A 485 33.72 8.70 20.55
C ASN A 485 33.20 7.89 19.35
N ASN A 486 32.23 6.97 19.53
CA ASN A 486 31.84 5.99 18.49
C ASN A 486 30.39 6.14 17.97
N THR A 487 29.72 7.24 18.29
CA THR A 487 28.35 7.49 17.80
C THR A 487 28.39 7.93 16.33
N PRO A 488 27.60 7.34 15.43
CA PRO A 488 27.53 7.78 14.03
C PRO A 488 27.16 9.26 13.91
N ARG A 489 27.75 9.95 12.94
CA ARG A 489 27.53 11.38 12.69
C ARG A 489 26.05 11.74 12.57
N GLU A 490 25.27 10.90 11.89
CA GLU A 490 23.84 11.14 11.66
C GLU A 490 23.04 11.11 12.96
N VAL A 491 23.29 10.10 13.80
CA VAL A 491 22.67 9.97 15.13
C VAL A 491 23.06 11.16 16.02
N SER A 492 24.33 11.56 16.02
CA SER A 492 24.79 12.73 16.80
C SER A 492 24.14 14.04 16.33
N LEU A 493 23.91 14.21 15.03
CA LEU A 493 23.23 15.39 14.48
C LEU A 493 21.75 15.40 14.89
N THR A 494 21.05 14.28 14.74
CA THR A 494 19.64 14.16 15.16
C THR A 494 19.50 14.40 16.66
N LEU A 495 20.39 13.83 17.49
CA LEU A 495 20.38 14.05 18.93
C LEU A 495 20.54 15.53 19.29
N ARG A 496 21.47 16.24 18.65
CA ARG A 496 21.62 17.70 18.84
C ARG A 496 20.38 18.47 18.42
N GLN A 497 19.78 18.13 17.27
CA GLN A 497 18.55 18.77 16.79
C GLN A 497 17.39 18.57 17.79
N LEU A 498 17.25 17.37 18.34
CA LEU A 498 16.25 17.07 19.36
C LEU A 498 16.51 17.86 20.65
N GLN A 499 17.75 17.90 21.13
CA GLN A 499 18.13 18.67 22.32
C GLN A 499 17.86 20.17 22.14
N ASP A 500 18.19 20.73 20.98
CA ASP A 500 17.96 22.15 20.70
C ASP A 500 16.48 22.47 20.52
N TYR A 501 15.70 21.57 19.91
CA TYR A 501 14.24 21.65 19.86
C TYR A 501 13.64 21.64 21.27
N CYS A 502 14.02 20.68 22.13
CA CYS A 502 13.55 20.61 23.51
C CYS A 502 13.89 21.86 24.32
N LYS A 503 15.08 22.45 24.13
CA LYS A 503 15.46 23.73 24.74
C LYS A 503 14.58 24.88 24.26
N LYS A 504 14.39 25.00 22.94
CA LYS A 504 13.58 26.06 22.31
C LYS A 504 12.13 26.00 22.79
N GLU A 505 11.58 24.80 22.90
CA GLU A 505 10.20 24.53 23.31
C GLU A 505 10.01 24.44 24.84
N ASN A 506 11.05 24.68 25.64
CA ASN A 506 11.02 24.66 27.11
C ASN A 506 10.56 23.34 27.74
N PHE A 507 11.07 22.21 27.24
CA PHE A 507 10.82 20.90 27.84
C PHE A 507 11.46 20.78 29.23
N LYS A 508 10.76 20.12 30.16
CA LYS A 508 11.37 19.71 31.43
C LYS A 508 12.40 18.61 31.17
N LYS A 509 13.51 18.63 31.92
CA LYS A 509 14.46 17.51 31.92
C LYS A 509 14.04 16.50 32.98
N SER A 510 14.05 15.23 32.61
CA SER A 510 13.94 14.10 33.56
C SER A 510 15.29 13.39 33.69
N ALA A 511 15.45 12.61 34.76
CA ALA A 511 16.61 11.74 34.93
C ALA A 511 16.53 10.55 33.95
N ASP A 512 17.68 9.99 33.57
CA ASP A 512 17.71 8.81 32.71
C ASP A 512 17.08 7.61 33.44
N ASN A 513 16.03 7.05 32.83
CA ASN A 513 15.29 5.91 33.34
C ASN A 513 14.93 4.98 32.17
N GLU A 514 15.50 3.78 32.19
CA GLU A 514 15.24 2.76 31.16
C GLU A 514 13.78 2.33 31.15
N THR A 515 13.18 2.12 32.32
CA THR A 515 11.78 1.68 32.46
C THR A 515 10.82 2.69 31.85
N GLU A 516 11.02 3.98 32.13
CA GLU A 516 10.21 5.06 31.57
C GLU A 516 10.39 5.15 30.04
N THR A 517 11.64 5.03 29.56
CA THR A 517 11.93 5.00 28.11
C THR A 517 11.25 3.83 27.41
N ILE A 518 11.28 2.63 28.01
CA ILE A 518 10.59 1.45 27.49
C ILE A 518 9.08 1.68 27.43
N GLN A 519 8.47 2.19 28.50
CA GLN A 519 7.02 2.46 28.54
C GLN A 519 6.58 3.47 27.47
N MET A 520 7.35 4.54 27.27
CA MET A 520 7.09 5.54 26.22
C MET A 520 7.16 4.92 24.83
N LEU A 521 8.19 4.11 24.54
CA LEU A 521 8.33 3.44 23.25
C LEU A 521 7.27 2.34 23.04
N MET A 522 6.89 1.61 24.08
CA MET A 522 5.82 0.60 24.01
C MET A 522 4.47 1.23 23.66
N LYS A 523 4.16 2.40 24.24
CA LYS A 523 2.94 3.13 23.92
C LYS A 523 2.93 3.62 22.47
N ALA A 524 4.07 4.05 21.95
CA ALA A 524 4.19 4.51 20.57
C ALA A 524 4.09 3.36 19.56
N TYR A 525 4.76 2.23 19.85
CA TYR A 525 4.95 1.10 18.92
C TYR A 525 4.30 -0.19 19.44
N SER A 526 3.03 -0.10 19.87
CA SER A 526 2.28 -1.25 20.38
C SER A 526 2.17 -2.38 19.34
N ASP A 527 2.09 -2.03 18.06
CA ASP A 527 2.06 -2.94 16.92
C ASP A 527 3.38 -3.69 16.69
N ARG A 528 4.48 -3.26 17.34
CA ARG A 528 5.82 -3.86 17.23
C ARG A 528 6.24 -4.64 18.47
N LEU A 529 5.36 -4.78 19.47
CA LEU A 529 5.63 -5.59 20.65
C LEU A 529 5.55 -7.07 20.30
N ALA A 530 6.67 -7.77 20.43
CA ALA A 530 6.78 -9.18 20.11
C ALA A 530 6.78 -10.03 21.39
N SER A 531 5.81 -10.95 21.48
CA SER A 531 5.65 -11.88 22.60
C SER A 531 6.47 -13.16 22.39
N PRO A 532 6.99 -13.80 23.46
CA PRO A 532 7.78 -15.01 23.34
C PRO A 532 6.92 -16.18 22.82
N THR A 533 7.51 -17.03 21.98
CA THR A 533 6.90 -18.30 21.54
C THR A 533 7.40 -19.49 22.35
N SER A 534 6.86 -20.69 22.14
CA SER A 534 7.33 -21.92 22.78
C SER A 534 8.78 -22.29 22.41
N SER A 535 9.31 -21.73 21.32
CA SER A 535 10.71 -21.90 20.92
C SER A 535 11.57 -20.79 21.53
N ASN A 536 12.64 -21.17 22.21
CA ASN A 536 13.57 -20.22 22.82
C ASN A 536 14.18 -19.28 21.76
N GLY A 537 14.22 -17.97 22.05
CA GLY A 537 14.72 -16.95 21.12
C GLY A 537 13.84 -16.66 19.89
N SER A 538 12.60 -17.14 19.87
CA SER A 538 11.61 -16.86 18.82
C SER A 538 10.44 -16.07 19.40
N TYR A 539 10.08 -14.97 18.73
CA TYR A 539 9.05 -14.02 19.14
C TYR A 539 8.01 -13.85 18.04
N LYS A 540 6.79 -13.51 18.43
CA LYS A 540 5.67 -13.33 17.53
C LYS A 540 5.10 -11.92 17.67
N LEU A 541 4.98 -11.23 16.55
CA LEU A 541 4.33 -9.92 16.46
C LEU A 541 2.80 -10.05 16.42
N PRO A 542 2.04 -8.96 16.69
CA PRO A 542 0.58 -8.95 16.58
C PRO A 542 0.08 -9.36 15.18
N ASN A 543 0.81 -8.96 14.14
CA ASN A 543 0.56 -9.35 12.73
C ASN A 543 0.97 -10.80 12.40
N GLN A 544 1.25 -11.63 13.40
CA GLN A 544 1.63 -13.05 13.28
C GLN A 544 3.02 -13.31 12.68
N ASN A 545 3.78 -12.27 12.32
CA ASN A 545 5.15 -12.44 11.85
C ASN A 545 6.04 -12.96 12.98
N VAL A 546 6.98 -13.83 12.61
CA VAL A 546 7.93 -14.44 13.55
C VAL A 546 9.29 -13.79 13.39
N ILE A 547 9.87 -13.40 14.52
CA ILE A 547 11.20 -12.81 14.62
C ILE A 547 12.07 -13.74 15.46
N ARG A 548 13.32 -13.95 15.04
CA ARG A 548 14.29 -14.72 15.82
C ARG A 548 15.41 -13.81 16.32
N LEU A 549 15.74 -13.97 17.60
CA LEU A 549 16.86 -13.33 18.27
C LEU A 549 17.77 -14.42 18.83
N GLN A 550 18.93 -14.60 18.20
CA GLN A 550 19.97 -15.48 18.71
C GLN A 550 20.76 -14.71 19.79
N HIS A 551 20.33 -14.84 21.04
CA HIS A 551 20.97 -14.23 22.20
C HIS A 551 21.16 -15.29 23.30
N PRO A 552 22.27 -15.28 24.06
CA PRO A 552 22.51 -16.25 25.13
C PRO A 552 21.41 -16.24 26.20
N GLU A 553 20.96 -15.03 26.55
CA GLU A 553 19.88 -14.78 27.50
C GLU A 553 18.81 -13.91 26.83
N PRO A 554 17.89 -14.50 26.06
CA PRO A 554 16.89 -13.73 25.32
C PRO A 554 15.94 -13.00 26.27
N PRO A 555 15.56 -11.73 26.00
CA PRO A 555 14.63 -11.00 26.86
C PRO A 555 13.26 -11.67 26.88
N PHE A 556 12.46 -11.45 27.93
CA PHE A 556 11.12 -12.06 28.03
C PHE A 556 10.23 -11.67 26.84
N ALA A 557 10.12 -10.38 26.56
CA ALA A 557 9.51 -9.83 25.36
C ALA A 557 10.44 -8.76 24.76
N LEU A 558 10.14 -8.29 23.56
CA LEU A 558 10.90 -7.22 22.92
C LEU A 558 10.01 -6.31 22.07
N LEU A 559 10.38 -5.04 21.95
CA LEU A 559 9.87 -4.18 20.88
C LEU A 559 10.80 -4.29 19.67
N ALA A 560 10.24 -4.66 18.52
CA ALA A 560 10.98 -4.80 17.28
C ALA A 560 11.06 -3.45 16.54
N MET A 561 12.12 -2.69 16.75
CA MET A 561 12.24 -1.33 16.19
C MET A 561 12.60 -1.33 14.71
N THR A 562 13.58 -2.15 14.32
CA THR A 562 14.03 -2.24 12.92
C THR A 562 14.12 -3.69 12.50
N MET A 563 13.42 -4.02 11.42
CA MET A 563 13.33 -5.36 10.85
C MET A 563 13.70 -5.32 9.37
N LEU A 564 14.34 -6.37 8.89
CA LEU A 564 14.63 -6.58 7.48
C LEU A 564 14.09 -7.95 7.06
N ARG A 565 13.46 -8.01 5.89
CA ARG A 565 13.06 -9.30 5.31
C ARG A 565 14.32 -10.10 4.95
N THR A 566 14.40 -11.35 5.38
CA THR A 566 15.43 -12.26 4.89
C THR A 566 15.05 -12.75 3.49
N SER A 567 15.99 -12.75 2.55
CA SER A 567 15.79 -13.22 1.17
C SER A 567 15.53 -14.73 1.03
N SER A 568 15.47 -15.47 2.15
CA SER A 568 15.13 -16.89 2.18
C SER A 568 13.61 -17.09 2.08
N GLY A 569 13.14 -17.38 0.87
CA GLY A 569 11.84 -18.02 0.63
C GLY A 569 10.81 -17.18 -0.12
N ALA A 570 11.03 -16.96 -1.42
CA ALA A 570 9.96 -16.59 -2.35
C ALA A 570 9.21 -17.86 -2.79
N ALA A 571 8.43 -18.43 -1.88
CA ALA A 571 7.35 -19.34 -2.23
C ALA A 571 6.06 -18.77 -1.62
N ALA A 572 5.03 -18.61 -2.43
CA ALA A 572 3.73 -18.15 -1.97
C ALA A 572 3.20 -19.11 -0.89
N GLY A 573 2.99 -18.60 0.33
CA GLY A 573 2.36 -19.33 1.44
C GLY A 573 3.28 -19.76 2.61
N THR A 574 4.61 -19.59 2.54
CA THR A 574 5.49 -19.82 3.70
C THR A 574 5.53 -18.60 4.63
N LYS A 575 5.32 -18.81 5.95
CA LYS A 575 5.50 -17.80 7.00
C LYS A 575 6.88 -17.16 6.87
N THR A 576 6.90 -15.89 6.51
CA THR A 576 8.12 -15.14 6.25
C THR A 576 8.83 -14.79 7.55
N GLU A 577 10.10 -15.19 7.66
CA GLU A 577 10.96 -14.81 8.78
C GLU A 577 11.48 -13.38 8.56
N LEU A 578 11.35 -12.54 9.59
CA LEU A 578 11.93 -11.21 9.63
C LEU A 578 13.20 -11.25 10.49
N ARG A 579 14.27 -10.65 9.96
CA ARG A 579 15.52 -10.45 10.70
C ARG A 579 15.43 -9.16 11.52
N LEU A 580 15.61 -9.30 12.82
CA LEU A 580 15.71 -8.18 13.76
C LEU A 580 17.08 -7.51 13.65
N ASN A 581 17.11 -6.19 13.55
CA ASN A 581 18.35 -5.40 13.59
C ASN A 581 18.44 -4.52 14.84
N LEU A 582 17.32 -3.96 15.29
CA LEU A 582 17.26 -3.10 16.46
C LEU A 582 16.04 -3.49 17.30
N TYR A 583 16.24 -3.63 18.62
CA TYR A 583 15.18 -3.99 19.55
C TYR A 583 15.34 -3.30 20.90
N VAL A 584 14.21 -3.20 21.62
CA VAL A 584 14.19 -2.81 23.03
C VAL A 584 13.80 -4.03 23.85
N PRO A 585 14.61 -4.48 24.83
CA PRO A 585 14.19 -5.55 25.72
C PRO A 585 13.04 -5.05 26.61
N VAL A 586 11.98 -5.86 26.72
CA VAL A 586 10.81 -5.53 27.55
C VAL A 586 10.75 -6.50 28.72
N PRO A 587 10.96 -6.02 29.96
CA PRO A 587 10.87 -6.85 31.16
C PRO A 587 9.42 -7.26 31.42
N ARG A 588 9.26 -8.45 31.98
CA ARG A 588 7.96 -9.04 32.31
C ARG A 588 7.10 -8.14 33.23
N SER A 589 7.73 -7.43 34.17
CA SER A 589 7.07 -6.51 35.09
C SER A 589 6.38 -5.31 34.42
N LEU A 590 6.76 -4.96 33.18
CA LEU A 590 6.10 -3.90 32.41
C LEU A 590 4.91 -4.40 31.59
N LEU A 591 4.73 -5.70 31.52
CA LEU A 591 3.64 -6.37 30.80
C LEU A 591 2.56 -6.87 31.74
N GLU A 592 2.95 -7.15 32.98
CA GLU A 592 2.07 -7.50 34.09
C GLU A 592 1.63 -6.21 34.79
N ASN A 593 0.72 -5.46 34.19
CA ASN A 593 -0.07 -4.48 34.95
C ASN A 593 -1.14 -5.24 35.72
N GLU A 594 -0.95 -5.43 37.04
CA GLU A 594 -1.95 -6.09 37.90
C GLU A 594 -3.28 -5.31 37.97
N ASP A 595 -3.28 -4.02 37.59
CA ASP A 595 -4.44 -3.13 37.58
C ASP A 595 -5.23 -3.10 36.25
N GLU A 596 -4.75 -3.77 35.19
CA GLU A 596 -5.47 -3.81 33.91
C GLU A 596 -6.58 -4.88 33.91
N GLU A 597 -7.79 -4.49 33.51
CA GLU A 597 -8.91 -5.41 33.37
C GLU A 597 -8.60 -6.51 32.34
N ALA A 598 -8.89 -7.76 32.71
CA ALA A 598 -8.72 -8.89 31.83
C ALA A 598 -9.72 -8.82 30.67
N ARG A 599 -9.21 -8.78 29.43
CA ARG A 599 -10.01 -8.96 28.22
C ARG A 599 -9.99 -10.43 27.81
N TYR A 600 -11.10 -10.92 27.26
CA TYR A 600 -11.20 -12.28 26.79
C TYR A 600 -11.43 -12.33 25.28
N GLU A 601 -10.85 -13.32 24.63
CA GLU A 601 -11.04 -13.64 23.22
C GLU A 601 -11.26 -15.14 23.04
N LEU A 602 -11.82 -15.55 21.90
CA LEU A 602 -11.95 -16.95 21.51
C LEU A 602 -10.99 -17.27 20.36
N ILE A 603 -10.18 -18.32 20.52
CA ILE A 603 -9.28 -18.82 19.49
C ILE A 603 -9.79 -20.14 18.93
N TRP A 604 -9.90 -20.23 17.60
CA TRP A 604 -10.24 -21.47 16.92
C TRP A 604 -9.06 -22.46 16.90
N ARG A 605 -9.27 -23.67 17.40
CA ARG A 605 -8.32 -24.80 17.32
C ARG A 605 -8.78 -25.81 16.29
N SER A 606 -8.29 -25.69 15.05
CA SER A 606 -8.70 -26.55 13.93
C SER A 606 -8.53 -28.04 14.20
N GLY A 607 -7.41 -28.46 14.79
CA GLY A 607 -7.15 -29.88 15.10
C GLY A 607 -8.10 -30.49 16.15
N GLN A 608 -8.84 -29.65 16.91
CA GLN A 608 -9.78 -30.08 17.94
C GLN A 608 -11.23 -29.64 17.64
N GLU A 609 -11.44 -28.96 16.50
CA GLU A 609 -12.73 -28.39 16.08
C GLU A 609 -13.49 -27.63 17.18
N ARG A 610 -12.76 -26.78 17.94
CA ARG A 610 -13.35 -26.02 19.05
C ARG A 610 -12.73 -24.64 19.21
N PHE A 611 -13.48 -23.75 19.85
CA PHE A 611 -12.96 -22.53 20.44
C PHE A 611 -12.38 -22.80 21.83
N ILE A 612 -11.27 -22.13 22.12
CA ILE A 612 -10.69 -22.01 23.45
C ILE A 612 -10.69 -20.55 23.86
N GLY A 613 -10.82 -20.30 25.16
CA GLY A 613 -10.69 -18.95 25.71
C GLY A 613 -9.24 -18.50 25.71
N LYS A 614 -9.05 -17.20 25.58
CA LYS A 614 -7.77 -16.52 25.70
C LYS A 614 -7.99 -15.32 26.59
N GLU A 615 -7.42 -15.37 27.80
CA GLU A 615 -7.35 -14.22 28.69
C GLU A 615 -6.15 -13.36 28.28
N ILE A 616 -6.40 -12.07 28.12
CA ILE A 616 -5.43 -11.06 27.75
C ILE A 616 -5.41 -10.04 28.89
N ARG A 617 -4.28 -9.96 29.59
CA ARG A 617 -4.00 -8.90 30.57
C ARG A 617 -2.81 -8.11 30.08
N GLY A 618 -3.05 -6.89 29.61
CA GLY A 618 -2.09 -6.12 28.84
C GLY A 618 -1.58 -6.90 27.63
N THR A 619 -0.39 -7.45 27.77
CA THR A 619 0.32 -8.15 26.68
C THR A 619 0.60 -9.62 27.01
N VAL A 620 0.18 -10.06 28.20
CA VAL A 620 0.23 -11.45 28.64
C VAL A 620 -1.02 -12.15 28.15
N GLU A 621 -0.80 -13.20 27.36
CA GLU A 621 -1.87 -14.04 26.82
C GLU A 621 -1.84 -15.39 27.53
N ARG A 622 -2.97 -15.80 28.08
CA ARG A 622 -3.16 -17.11 28.70
C ARG A 622 -4.32 -17.83 28.04
N GLU A 623 -4.04 -19.02 27.53
CA GLU A 623 -5.10 -19.90 27.03
C GLU A 623 -5.86 -20.53 28.19
N ILE A 624 -7.19 -20.50 28.08
CA ILE A 624 -8.13 -21.04 29.06
C ILE A 624 -9.03 -22.02 28.34
N LEU A 625 -8.99 -23.29 28.77
CA LEU A 625 -9.99 -24.24 28.33
C LEU A 625 -11.33 -23.90 29.02
N PRO A 626 -12.46 -23.84 28.29
CA PRO A 626 -13.75 -23.49 28.91
C PRO A 626 -14.12 -24.37 30.11
N GLN A 627 -13.71 -25.64 30.10
CA GLN A 627 -13.92 -26.60 31.20
C GLN A 627 -13.05 -26.34 32.45
N GLU A 628 -11.99 -25.55 32.32
CA GLU A 628 -11.04 -25.18 33.38
C GLU A 628 -11.23 -23.72 33.83
N ALA A 629 -12.15 -22.99 33.20
CA ALA A 629 -12.47 -21.61 33.52
C ALA A 629 -13.26 -21.50 34.84
N SER A 630 -13.04 -20.41 35.58
CA SER A 630 -13.92 -20.06 36.70
C SER A 630 -15.30 -19.65 36.19
N PRO A 631 -16.37 -19.71 37.00
CA PRO A 631 -17.73 -19.37 36.55
C PRO A 631 -17.84 -17.98 35.91
N ALA A 632 -17.22 -16.96 36.50
CA ALA A 632 -17.24 -15.60 35.97
C ALA A 632 -16.54 -15.47 34.62
N VAL A 633 -15.39 -16.14 34.45
CA VAL A 633 -14.64 -16.14 33.18
C VAL A 633 -15.40 -16.92 32.11
N LEU A 634 -16.00 -18.05 32.50
CA LEU A 634 -16.77 -18.87 31.58
C LEU A 634 -17.97 -18.10 31.02
N ASP A 635 -18.66 -17.31 31.83
CA ASP A 635 -19.81 -16.52 31.36
C ASP A 635 -19.37 -15.43 30.36
N GLN A 636 -18.26 -14.73 30.60
CA GLN A 636 -17.69 -13.80 29.62
C GLN A 636 -17.25 -14.50 28.32
N LEU A 637 -16.68 -15.71 28.41
CA LEU A 637 -16.32 -16.48 27.22
C LEU A 637 -17.55 -16.95 26.43
N LYS A 638 -18.68 -17.23 27.09
CA LYS A 638 -19.94 -17.61 26.41
C LYS A 638 -20.53 -16.43 25.64
N GLU A 639 -20.47 -15.22 26.18
CA GLU A 639 -20.96 -14.00 25.49
C GLU A 639 -20.24 -13.77 24.14
N LEU A 640 -18.99 -14.23 24.02
CA LEU A 640 -18.19 -14.11 22.80
C LEU A 640 -18.46 -15.21 21.76
N THR A 641 -19.15 -16.30 22.09
CA THR A 641 -19.27 -17.44 21.16
C THR A 641 -20.11 -17.10 19.94
N VAL A 642 -21.13 -16.26 20.09
CA VAL A 642 -22.03 -15.87 19.01
C VAL A 642 -21.27 -15.16 17.88
N SER A 643 -20.55 -14.09 18.22
CA SER A 643 -19.78 -13.31 17.25
C SER A 643 -18.64 -14.14 16.64
N ALA A 644 -17.94 -14.93 17.45
CA ALA A 644 -16.88 -15.84 16.98
C ALA A 644 -17.40 -16.90 15.99
N TRP A 645 -18.59 -17.45 16.23
CA TRP A 645 -19.21 -18.41 15.31
C TRP A 645 -19.74 -17.75 14.04
N LYS A 646 -20.34 -16.54 14.12
CA LYS A 646 -20.77 -15.77 12.92
C LYS A 646 -19.59 -15.60 11.96
N GLU A 647 -18.48 -15.02 12.45
CA GLU A 647 -17.26 -14.80 11.64
C GLU A 647 -16.72 -16.11 11.05
N LYS A 648 -16.68 -17.17 11.87
CA LYS A 648 -16.08 -18.44 11.46
C LYS A 648 -16.90 -19.19 10.41
N LEU A 649 -18.22 -19.24 10.57
CA LEU A 649 -19.12 -19.93 9.63
C LEU A 649 -19.18 -19.23 8.28
N GLU A 650 -19.14 -17.89 8.26
CA GLU A 650 -19.12 -17.10 7.03
C GLU A 650 -17.82 -17.33 6.23
N LYS A 651 -16.67 -17.27 6.91
CA LYS A 651 -15.35 -17.43 6.28
C LYS A 651 -15.13 -18.82 5.66
N GLU A 652 -15.68 -19.87 6.26
CA GLU A 652 -15.50 -21.27 5.82
C GLU A 652 -16.69 -21.79 4.99
N ASN A 653 -17.74 -20.97 4.83
CA ASN A 653 -18.98 -21.31 4.13
C ASN A 653 -19.66 -22.61 4.67
N TRP A 654 -19.84 -22.68 5.99
CA TRP A 654 -20.35 -23.88 6.69
C TRP A 654 -21.87 -23.86 6.98
N THR A 655 -22.61 -22.94 6.37
CA THR A 655 -24.07 -22.82 6.52
C THR A 655 -24.81 -24.13 6.29
N GLY A 656 -24.39 -24.92 5.28
CA GLY A 656 -24.99 -26.22 4.96
C GLY A 656 -24.82 -27.32 6.02
N ARG A 657 -24.05 -27.07 7.10
CA ARG A 657 -23.83 -28.05 8.19
C ARG A 657 -25.00 -28.14 9.18
N TYR A 658 -25.71 -27.03 9.37
CA TYR A 658 -26.87 -26.97 10.28
C TYR A 658 -28.15 -26.58 9.53
N LEU A 659 -28.05 -25.79 8.46
CA LEU A 659 -29.18 -25.39 7.63
C LEU A 659 -29.25 -26.25 6.37
N THR A 660 -29.70 -27.50 6.54
CA THR A 660 -29.85 -28.44 5.42
C THR A 660 -31.06 -28.11 4.56
N GLU A 661 -31.16 -28.70 3.35
CA GLU A 661 -32.27 -28.46 2.42
C GLU A 661 -33.65 -28.71 3.06
N ASN A 662 -33.76 -29.68 3.96
CA ASN A 662 -35.00 -29.99 4.67
C ASN A 662 -35.38 -28.85 5.63
N LEU A 663 -34.40 -28.26 6.31
CA LEU A 663 -34.64 -27.18 7.27
C LEU A 663 -34.87 -25.85 6.58
N GLN A 664 -34.22 -25.60 5.44
CA GLN A 664 -34.56 -24.50 4.53
C GLN A 664 -36.01 -24.61 4.04
N THR A 665 -36.43 -25.82 3.64
CA THR A 665 -37.82 -26.07 3.25
C THR A 665 -38.80 -25.79 4.40
N LEU A 666 -38.46 -26.17 5.63
CA LEU A 666 -39.27 -25.88 6.81
C LEU A 666 -39.38 -24.37 7.06
N LEU A 667 -38.28 -23.64 6.96
CA LEU A 667 -38.24 -22.18 7.11
C LEU A 667 -39.11 -21.47 6.06
N ILE A 668 -39.04 -21.91 4.79
CA ILE A 668 -39.91 -21.40 3.72
C ILE A 668 -41.38 -21.61 4.06
N LYS A 669 -41.75 -22.78 4.59
CA LYS A 669 -43.13 -23.06 5.02
C LYS A 669 -43.57 -22.17 6.17
N MET A 670 -42.69 -21.93 7.15
CA MET A 670 -42.99 -21.05 8.29
C MET A 670 -43.21 -19.60 7.84
N ARG A 671 -42.36 -19.08 6.94
CA ARG A 671 -42.53 -17.75 6.32
C ARG A 671 -43.85 -17.62 5.56
N LEU A 672 -44.16 -18.61 4.71
CA LEU A 672 -45.43 -18.68 3.99
C LEU A 672 -46.64 -18.73 4.95
N ALA A 673 -46.51 -19.40 6.09
CA ALA A 673 -47.58 -19.47 7.07
C ALA A 673 -47.84 -18.09 7.72
N ALA A 674 -46.79 -17.35 8.07
CA ALA A 674 -46.92 -16.00 8.62
C ALA A 674 -47.56 -15.03 7.64
N GLN A 675 -47.16 -15.08 6.37
CA GLN A 675 -47.69 -14.22 5.31
C GLN A 675 -49.15 -14.55 4.95
N LEU A 676 -49.48 -15.83 4.72
CA LEU A 676 -50.81 -16.22 4.26
C LEU A 676 -51.86 -16.25 5.38
N TYR A 677 -51.43 -16.31 6.64
CA TYR A 677 -52.30 -16.40 7.81
C TYR A 677 -51.92 -15.37 8.89
N PRO A 678 -51.99 -14.06 8.61
CA PRO A 678 -51.64 -13.00 9.55
C PRO A 678 -52.51 -13.03 10.82
N GLU A 679 -53.70 -13.64 10.76
CA GLU A 679 -54.59 -13.84 11.90
C GLU A 679 -53.99 -14.68 13.05
N PHE A 680 -52.98 -15.50 12.76
CA PHE A 680 -52.29 -16.30 13.77
C PHE A 680 -51.11 -15.57 14.42
N SER A 681 -50.73 -14.38 13.93
CA SER A 681 -49.60 -13.58 14.43
C SER A 681 -48.32 -14.42 14.59
N LEU A 682 -48.01 -15.22 13.57
CA LEU A 682 -46.83 -16.09 13.53
C LEU A 682 -45.56 -15.25 13.25
N PRO A 683 -44.37 -15.71 13.66
CA PRO A 683 -43.12 -15.02 13.37
C PRO A 683 -42.83 -14.97 11.87
N GLU A 684 -42.32 -13.83 11.40
CA GLU A 684 -42.05 -13.58 9.97
C GLU A 684 -40.70 -14.15 9.51
N PHE A 685 -39.78 -14.44 10.43
CA PHE A 685 -38.41 -14.88 10.16
C PHE A 685 -37.66 -13.89 9.27
N ASN A 686 -37.80 -12.60 9.62
CA ASN A 686 -37.04 -11.49 9.04
C ASN A 686 -35.56 -11.55 9.52
N GLU A 687 -34.73 -10.59 9.10
CA GLU A 687 -33.31 -10.58 9.48
C GLU A 687 -33.12 -10.51 11.01
N GLU A 688 -33.91 -9.70 11.71
CA GLU A 688 -33.85 -9.56 13.17
C GLU A 688 -34.22 -10.87 13.89
N ASP A 689 -35.28 -11.55 13.44
CA ASP A 689 -35.69 -12.87 13.96
C ASP A 689 -34.58 -13.92 13.77
N MET A 690 -33.99 -13.94 12.57
CA MET A 690 -32.93 -14.88 12.22
C MET A 690 -31.64 -14.63 13.01
N GLU A 691 -31.36 -13.37 13.36
CA GLU A 691 -30.28 -13.02 14.28
C GLU A 691 -30.54 -13.56 15.69
N LEU A 692 -31.74 -13.36 16.24
CA LEU A 692 -32.09 -13.89 17.57
C LEU A 692 -31.99 -15.42 17.63
N ILE A 693 -32.49 -16.12 16.61
CA ILE A 693 -32.40 -17.58 16.50
C ILE A 693 -30.93 -18.03 16.43
N PHE A 694 -30.10 -17.33 15.66
CA PHE A 694 -28.69 -17.65 15.56
C PHE A 694 -27.96 -17.40 16.88
N ASP A 695 -28.27 -16.31 17.55
CA ASP A 695 -27.67 -15.96 18.83
C ASP A 695 -27.97 -17.07 19.85
N GLU A 696 -29.21 -17.55 19.96
CA GLU A 696 -29.56 -18.69 20.82
C GLU A 696 -28.87 -20.01 20.38
N PHE A 697 -28.73 -20.22 19.07
CA PHE A 697 -28.06 -21.40 18.52
C PHE A 697 -26.59 -21.47 18.92
N ALA A 698 -25.87 -20.35 18.81
CA ALA A 698 -24.42 -20.26 19.03
C ALA A 698 -24.02 -19.90 20.45
N ASN A 699 -24.93 -19.34 21.27
CA ASN A 699 -24.64 -18.89 22.62
C ASN A 699 -24.12 -20.02 23.51
N GLY A 700 -22.94 -19.78 24.09
CA GLY A 700 -22.24 -20.69 24.98
C GLY A 700 -21.75 -22.01 24.35
N ILE A 701 -21.78 -22.12 23.02
CA ILE A 701 -21.27 -23.29 22.30
C ILE A 701 -19.80 -23.09 21.94
N PHE A 702 -18.94 -24.02 22.35
CA PHE A 702 -17.51 -23.96 22.07
C PHE A 702 -17.05 -25.01 21.04
N LEU A 703 -17.80 -26.10 20.85
CA LEU A 703 -17.42 -27.18 19.93
C LEU A 703 -18.28 -27.17 18.67
N LEU A 704 -17.65 -27.40 17.52
CA LEU A 704 -18.34 -27.43 16.23
C LEU A 704 -19.40 -28.52 16.12
N ARG A 705 -19.16 -29.69 16.74
CA ARG A 705 -20.11 -30.80 16.71
C ARG A 705 -21.43 -30.48 17.40
N ASP A 706 -21.43 -29.51 18.32
CA ASP A 706 -22.61 -29.11 19.08
C ASP A 706 -23.45 -28.08 18.28
N LEU A 707 -22.90 -27.49 17.22
CA LEU A 707 -23.64 -26.75 16.19
C LEU A 707 -24.11 -27.70 15.09
N ASN A 708 -25.28 -28.28 15.28
CA ASN A 708 -25.88 -29.27 14.39
C ASN A 708 -27.34 -28.95 14.04
N GLU A 709 -27.86 -29.65 13.02
CA GLU A 709 -29.22 -29.47 12.51
C GLU A 709 -30.29 -29.66 13.61
N ASP A 710 -30.17 -30.68 14.45
CA ASP A 710 -31.18 -30.99 15.48
C ASP A 710 -31.35 -29.84 16.48
N ARG A 711 -30.23 -29.23 16.91
CA ARG A 711 -30.25 -28.05 17.78
C ARG A 711 -30.89 -26.86 17.09
N TYR A 712 -30.49 -26.55 15.85
CA TYR A 712 -31.03 -25.41 15.11
C TYR A 712 -32.54 -25.58 14.84
N ARG A 713 -32.95 -26.79 14.48
CA ARG A 713 -34.37 -27.15 14.28
C ARG A 713 -35.17 -26.96 15.56
N ALA A 714 -34.67 -27.42 16.71
CA ALA A 714 -35.40 -27.29 17.97
C ALA A 714 -35.67 -25.82 18.33
N ILE A 715 -34.70 -24.93 18.08
CA ILE A 715 -34.85 -23.48 18.30
C ILE A 715 -35.86 -22.88 17.33
N LEU A 716 -35.78 -23.23 16.03
CA LEU A 716 -36.75 -22.78 15.04
C LEU A 716 -38.18 -23.22 15.37
N GLU A 717 -38.36 -24.48 15.78
CA GLU A 717 -39.64 -25.05 16.17
C GLU A 717 -40.21 -24.41 17.44
N ASP A 718 -39.35 -24.05 18.40
CA ASP A 718 -39.73 -23.30 19.60
C ASP A 718 -40.11 -21.86 19.26
N TYR A 719 -39.31 -21.17 18.44
CA TYR A 719 -39.57 -19.80 18.00
C TYR A 719 -40.89 -19.69 17.22
N PHE A 720 -41.16 -20.66 16.33
CA PHE A 720 -42.43 -20.74 15.60
C PHE A 720 -43.63 -21.07 16.48
N GLY A 721 -43.42 -21.81 17.57
CA GLY A 721 -44.45 -22.34 18.44
C GLY A 721 -44.81 -23.79 18.13
N ARG A 722 -44.33 -24.72 18.97
CA ARG A 722 -44.49 -26.17 18.79
C ARG A 722 -45.93 -26.66 18.61
N SER A 723 -46.91 -25.98 19.21
CA SER A 723 -48.33 -26.33 19.08
C SER A 723 -48.87 -26.14 17.65
N MET A 724 -48.27 -25.24 16.86
CA MET A 724 -48.71 -24.92 15.50
C MET A 724 -48.05 -25.80 14.43
N LEU A 725 -47.03 -26.61 14.78
CA LEU A 725 -46.31 -27.44 13.81
C LEU A 725 -47.21 -28.48 13.13
N GLN A 726 -48.12 -29.11 13.88
CA GLN A 726 -49.05 -30.07 13.29
C GLN A 726 -49.97 -29.40 12.26
N TRP A 727 -50.41 -28.16 12.53
CA TRP A 727 -51.17 -27.36 11.58
C TRP A 727 -50.31 -26.99 10.37
N LEU A 728 -49.07 -26.51 10.58
CA LEU A 728 -48.14 -26.15 9.51
C LEU A 728 -47.92 -27.31 8.53
N HIS A 729 -47.62 -28.51 9.02
CA HIS A 729 -47.41 -29.69 8.18
C HIS A 729 -48.66 -30.14 7.43
N LYS A 730 -49.86 -29.88 7.97
CA LYS A 730 -51.13 -30.16 7.30
C LYS A 730 -51.42 -29.15 6.20
N THR A 731 -51.17 -27.87 6.47
CA THR A 731 -51.44 -26.74 5.57
C THR A 731 -50.42 -26.68 4.43
N PHE A 732 -49.16 -26.99 4.72
CA PHE A 732 -48.03 -27.04 3.79
C PHE A 732 -47.38 -28.44 3.78
N PRO A 733 -48.05 -29.44 3.18
CA PRO A 733 -47.62 -30.84 3.23
C PRO A 733 -46.34 -31.11 2.44
N ASP A 734 -45.58 -32.13 2.82
CA ASP A 734 -44.40 -32.59 2.04
C ASP A 734 -44.79 -33.41 0.82
N HIS A 735 -45.97 -34.04 0.85
CA HIS A 735 -46.41 -34.95 -0.20
C HIS A 735 -47.88 -34.76 -0.57
N TYR A 736 -48.16 -34.85 -1.86
CA TYR A 736 -49.49 -35.00 -2.42
C TYR A 736 -49.80 -36.48 -2.66
N ILE A 737 -50.96 -36.94 -2.19
CA ILE A 737 -51.44 -38.31 -2.47
C ILE A 737 -52.24 -38.28 -3.77
N LEU A 738 -51.70 -38.89 -4.82
CA LEU A 738 -52.34 -38.98 -6.12
C LEU A 738 -53.52 -39.97 -6.08
N PRO A 739 -54.48 -39.88 -7.03
CA PRO A 739 -55.66 -40.77 -7.07
C PRO A 739 -55.33 -42.27 -7.13
N ASN A 740 -54.14 -42.62 -7.62
CA ASN A 740 -53.64 -43.99 -7.68
C ASN A 740 -52.93 -44.45 -6.39
N GLY A 741 -52.96 -43.65 -5.33
CA GLY A 741 -52.31 -43.92 -4.03
C GLY A 741 -50.81 -43.63 -3.99
N LYS A 742 -50.17 -43.22 -5.09
CA LYS A 742 -48.76 -42.83 -5.10
C LYS A 742 -48.57 -41.46 -4.44
N LYS A 743 -47.38 -41.25 -3.87
CA LYS A 743 -46.99 -39.96 -3.26
C LYS A 743 -46.13 -39.17 -4.24
N ALA A 744 -46.52 -37.93 -4.52
CA ALA A 744 -45.71 -36.95 -5.22
C ALA A 744 -45.18 -35.91 -4.21
N ARG A 745 -43.88 -35.60 -4.26
CA ARG A 745 -43.27 -34.64 -3.33
C ARG A 745 -43.60 -33.21 -3.76
N TYR A 746 -43.94 -32.36 -2.80
CA TYR A 746 -43.96 -30.91 -3.02
C TYR A 746 -42.54 -30.35 -2.90
N SER A 747 -42.17 -29.51 -3.86
CA SER A 747 -40.95 -28.69 -3.83
C SER A 747 -41.36 -27.26 -3.50
N TYR A 748 -40.73 -26.67 -2.48
CA TYR A 748 -40.91 -25.28 -2.08
C TYR A 748 -39.60 -24.55 -2.37
N GLN A 749 -39.64 -23.54 -3.24
CA GLN A 749 -38.44 -22.84 -3.71
C GLN A 749 -38.67 -21.33 -3.72
N GLU A 750 -37.74 -20.57 -3.16
CA GLU A 750 -37.67 -19.12 -3.35
C GLU A 750 -37.24 -18.82 -4.79
N VAL A 751 -37.87 -17.83 -5.43
CA VAL A 751 -37.64 -17.43 -6.82
C VAL A 751 -37.47 -15.92 -6.88
N GLU A 752 -36.34 -15.46 -7.42
CA GLU A 752 -36.06 -14.04 -7.60
C GLU A 752 -37.00 -13.40 -8.64
N ALA A 753 -37.35 -12.12 -8.41
CA ALA A 753 -38.05 -11.32 -9.42
C ALA A 753 -37.12 -11.09 -10.63
N PRO A 754 -37.49 -11.49 -11.86
CA PRO A 754 -36.66 -11.24 -13.03
C PRO A 754 -36.58 -9.74 -13.31
N GLU A 755 -35.43 -9.28 -13.82
CA GLU A 755 -35.27 -7.89 -14.28
C GLU A 755 -36.36 -7.51 -15.31
N PRO A 756 -36.93 -6.29 -15.24
CA PRO A 756 -38.00 -5.89 -16.15
C PRO A 756 -37.56 -6.03 -17.62
N GLY A 757 -38.20 -6.93 -18.36
CA GLY A 757 -37.97 -7.13 -19.80
C GLY A 757 -37.34 -8.47 -20.21
N THR A 758 -37.04 -9.38 -19.29
CA THR A 758 -36.58 -10.75 -19.63
C THR A 758 -37.73 -11.73 -19.92
N PRO A 759 -37.57 -12.71 -20.84
CA PRO A 759 -38.56 -13.76 -21.07
C PRO A 759 -38.68 -14.67 -19.84
N GLY A 760 -39.78 -14.56 -19.09
CA GLY A 760 -39.98 -15.28 -17.82
C GLY A 760 -40.92 -14.60 -16.81
N SER A 761 -41.33 -13.35 -17.08
CA SER A 761 -42.19 -12.51 -16.22
C SER A 761 -43.54 -13.14 -15.78
N ASN A 762 -44.01 -14.19 -16.48
CA ASN A 762 -45.23 -14.93 -16.10
C ASN A 762 -45.03 -15.93 -14.94
N LEU A 763 -43.79 -16.29 -14.57
CA LEU A 763 -43.54 -17.13 -13.40
C LEU A 763 -43.83 -16.39 -12.09
N VAL A 764 -43.39 -15.12 -11.99
CA VAL A 764 -43.48 -14.32 -10.76
C VAL A 764 -44.89 -13.77 -10.51
N THR A 765 -45.67 -13.57 -11.56
CA THR A 765 -47.08 -13.15 -11.46
C THR A 765 -48.03 -14.26 -11.00
N GLN A 766 -47.58 -15.52 -10.97
CA GLN A 766 -48.40 -16.67 -10.52
C GLN A 766 -47.83 -17.41 -9.31
N SER A 767 -46.58 -17.13 -8.92
CA SER A 767 -46.06 -17.44 -7.57
C SER A 767 -46.66 -16.46 -6.57
N ALA A 768 -47.03 -16.95 -5.38
CA ALA A 768 -47.33 -16.06 -4.28
C ALA A 768 -46.00 -15.57 -3.67
N GLU A 769 -45.79 -14.25 -3.69
CA GLU A 769 -44.77 -13.55 -2.88
C GLU A 769 -43.35 -14.12 -2.97
N GLY A 770 -42.91 -14.47 -4.19
CA GLY A 770 -41.53 -14.94 -4.43
C GLY A 770 -41.28 -16.41 -4.08
N VAL A 771 -42.31 -17.19 -3.73
CA VAL A 771 -42.18 -18.64 -3.51
C VAL A 771 -42.95 -19.44 -4.55
N LEU A 772 -42.25 -20.35 -5.22
CA LEU A 772 -42.81 -21.32 -6.14
C LEU A 772 -42.99 -22.66 -5.44
N VAL A 773 -44.22 -23.17 -5.48
CA VAL A 773 -44.55 -24.52 -5.04
C VAL A 773 -44.83 -25.41 -6.24
N GLU A 774 -44.09 -26.51 -6.38
CA GLU A 774 -44.27 -27.48 -7.45
C GLU A 774 -44.60 -28.87 -6.91
N VAL A 775 -45.43 -29.62 -7.63
CA VAL A 775 -45.62 -31.05 -7.41
C VAL A 775 -45.19 -31.80 -8.66
N SER A 776 -44.22 -32.70 -8.50
CA SER A 776 -43.65 -33.48 -9.61
C SER A 776 -44.25 -34.88 -9.66
N ALA A 777 -44.86 -35.24 -10.78
CA ALA A 777 -45.44 -36.56 -10.97
C ALA A 777 -45.38 -36.99 -12.44
N ARG A 778 -45.34 -38.29 -12.69
CA ARG A 778 -45.37 -38.81 -14.06
C ARG A 778 -46.72 -38.53 -14.70
N ILE A 779 -46.68 -38.29 -16.00
CA ILE A 779 -47.86 -38.01 -16.81
C ILE A 779 -48.94 -39.09 -16.67
N GLU A 780 -48.56 -40.37 -16.58
CA GLU A 780 -49.50 -41.48 -16.35
C GLU A 780 -50.21 -41.41 -14.99
N ASP A 781 -49.56 -40.83 -13.99
CA ASP A 781 -50.06 -40.72 -12.62
C ASP A 781 -50.97 -39.48 -12.45
N LEU A 782 -50.95 -38.54 -13.42
CA LEU A 782 -51.75 -37.32 -13.43
C LEU A 782 -53.02 -37.43 -14.30
N MET A 783 -53.21 -38.51 -15.06
CA MET A 783 -54.30 -38.65 -16.04
C MET A 783 -55.72 -38.48 -15.46
N GLN A 784 -55.90 -38.74 -14.16
CA GLN A 784 -57.19 -38.62 -13.48
C GLN A 784 -57.43 -37.23 -12.85
N LEU A 785 -56.47 -36.30 -12.97
CA LEU A 785 -56.52 -34.99 -12.31
C LEU A 785 -56.84 -33.86 -13.30
N ARG A 786 -57.71 -32.93 -12.89
CA ARG A 786 -58.13 -31.76 -13.67
C ARG A 786 -58.03 -30.49 -12.85
N GLY A 787 -58.00 -29.37 -13.54
CA GLY A 787 -58.02 -28.05 -12.94
C GLY A 787 -56.70 -27.60 -12.35
N GLU A 788 -56.79 -26.48 -11.64
CA GLU A 788 -55.71 -25.93 -10.83
C GLU A 788 -55.52 -26.74 -9.55
N HIS A 789 -54.27 -26.79 -9.06
CA HIS A 789 -53.97 -27.33 -7.74
C HIS A 789 -53.71 -26.20 -6.76
N LYS A 790 -54.31 -26.28 -5.57
CA LYS A 790 -54.12 -25.30 -4.51
C LYS A 790 -53.97 -26.00 -3.17
N ILE A 791 -53.08 -25.45 -2.34
CA ILE A 791 -52.88 -25.80 -0.93
C ILE A 791 -53.14 -24.56 -0.06
N ALA A 792 -52.92 -24.67 1.25
CA ALA A 792 -53.14 -23.57 2.20
C ALA A 792 -54.56 -22.95 2.09
N ASP A 793 -55.60 -23.78 2.24
CA ASP A 793 -57.01 -23.37 2.15
C ASP A 793 -57.38 -22.63 0.85
N GLY A 794 -56.68 -22.95 -0.26
CA GLY A 794 -56.89 -22.34 -1.56
C GLY A 794 -56.11 -21.04 -1.79
N LYS A 795 -55.33 -20.57 -0.81
CA LYS A 795 -54.54 -19.34 -0.88
C LYS A 795 -53.27 -19.50 -1.73
N LEU A 796 -52.72 -20.72 -1.84
CA LEU A 796 -51.46 -20.97 -2.54
C LEU A 796 -51.65 -21.92 -3.72
N LYS A 797 -51.32 -21.46 -4.93
CA LYS A 797 -51.38 -22.26 -6.15
C LYS A 797 -50.12 -23.12 -6.28
N VAL A 798 -50.30 -24.36 -6.75
CA VAL A 798 -49.20 -25.31 -6.97
C VAL A 798 -49.05 -25.60 -8.46
N ARG A 799 -47.82 -25.55 -8.96
CA ARG A 799 -47.50 -25.90 -10.34
C ARG A 799 -47.28 -27.41 -10.47
N TYR A 800 -47.84 -28.01 -11.51
CA TYR A 800 -47.52 -29.37 -11.88
C TYR A 800 -46.25 -29.40 -12.72
N ASP A 801 -45.27 -30.19 -12.29
CA ASP A 801 -44.14 -30.62 -13.11
C ASP A 801 -44.46 -32.03 -13.66
N ILE A 802 -44.83 -32.08 -14.94
CA ILE A 802 -45.28 -33.29 -15.60
C ILE A 802 -44.06 -34.05 -16.13
N LEU A 803 -43.81 -35.21 -15.54
CA LEU A 803 -42.64 -36.04 -15.85
C LEU A 803 -42.96 -37.13 -16.86
N ALA A 804 -41.99 -37.48 -17.69
CA ALA A 804 -42.03 -38.68 -18.54
C ALA A 804 -41.83 -39.95 -17.69
N PRO A 805 -42.03 -41.16 -18.26
CA PRO A 805 -41.76 -42.41 -17.54
C PRO A 805 -40.36 -42.54 -16.96
N ASN A 806 -39.37 -41.83 -17.52
CA ASN A 806 -37.99 -41.76 -17.03
C ASN A 806 -37.71 -40.61 -16.04
N PHE A 807 -38.76 -39.99 -15.48
CA PHE A 807 -38.68 -38.89 -14.50
C PHE A 807 -38.07 -37.57 -15.02
N ARG A 808 -37.95 -37.38 -16.34
CA ARG A 808 -37.58 -36.08 -16.91
C ARG A 808 -38.80 -35.18 -17.08
N THR A 809 -38.67 -33.90 -16.72
CA THR A 809 -39.67 -32.87 -16.99
C THR A 809 -39.97 -32.80 -18.49
N ILE A 810 -41.26 -32.87 -18.82
CA ILE A 810 -41.77 -32.68 -20.17
C ILE A 810 -42.38 -31.29 -20.29
N GLN A 811 -43.24 -30.94 -19.34
CA GLN A 811 -43.96 -29.69 -19.34
C GLN A 811 -44.32 -29.31 -17.91
N LYS A 812 -44.29 -28.00 -17.64
CA LYS A 812 -44.78 -27.42 -16.40
C LYS A 812 -46.09 -26.68 -16.67
N THR A 813 -47.11 -26.90 -15.86
CA THR A 813 -48.42 -26.25 -16.03
C THR A 813 -49.07 -25.92 -14.69
N TRP A 814 -49.82 -24.82 -14.67
CA TRP A 814 -50.61 -24.39 -13.51
C TRP A 814 -52.05 -24.92 -13.53
N ASP A 815 -52.50 -25.44 -14.68
CA ASP A 815 -53.80 -26.05 -14.88
C ASP A 815 -53.66 -27.30 -15.75
N LEU A 816 -54.07 -28.44 -15.21
CA LEU A 816 -54.05 -29.69 -15.94
C LEU A 816 -55.13 -29.74 -17.03
N THR A 817 -56.26 -29.05 -16.87
CA THR A 817 -57.32 -29.04 -17.89
C THR A 817 -56.81 -28.44 -19.20
N GLY A 818 -56.21 -27.26 -19.15
CA GLY A 818 -55.59 -26.63 -20.31
C GLY A 818 -54.48 -27.48 -20.94
N PHE A 819 -53.67 -28.18 -20.13
CA PHE A 819 -52.64 -29.10 -20.64
C PHE A 819 -53.25 -30.26 -21.43
N TRP A 820 -54.25 -30.95 -20.86
CA TRP A 820 -54.89 -32.10 -21.53
C TRP A 820 -55.60 -31.71 -22.82
N GLN A 821 -56.22 -30.52 -22.87
CA GLN A 821 -56.95 -30.05 -24.05
C GLN A 821 -56.03 -29.54 -25.16
N ASN A 822 -54.99 -28.77 -24.80
CA ASN A 822 -54.25 -27.97 -25.79
C ASN A 822 -52.85 -28.49 -26.10
N THR A 823 -52.17 -29.15 -25.15
CA THR A 823 -50.74 -29.52 -25.31
C THR A 823 -50.49 -31.03 -25.30
N TYR A 824 -51.37 -31.82 -24.68
CA TYR A 824 -51.18 -33.26 -24.55
C TYR A 824 -51.06 -33.98 -25.89
N ALA A 825 -51.80 -33.57 -26.93
CA ALA A 825 -51.77 -34.24 -28.24
C ALA A 825 -50.37 -34.22 -28.88
N GLU A 826 -49.63 -33.12 -28.73
CA GLU A 826 -48.27 -32.96 -29.24
C GLU A 826 -47.27 -33.77 -28.39
N VAL A 827 -47.34 -33.61 -27.07
CA VAL A 827 -46.52 -34.35 -26.10
C VAL A 827 -46.69 -35.86 -26.26
N ARG A 828 -47.94 -36.32 -26.47
CA ARG A 828 -48.28 -37.72 -26.70
C ARG A 828 -47.59 -38.27 -27.94
N LYS A 829 -47.51 -37.50 -29.03
CA LYS A 829 -46.87 -37.94 -30.29
C LYS A 829 -45.39 -38.19 -30.09
N GLU A 830 -44.71 -37.32 -29.33
CA GLU A 830 -43.31 -37.48 -28.95
C GLU A 830 -43.10 -38.67 -27.99
N LEU A 831 -43.90 -38.76 -26.93
CA LEU A 831 -43.77 -39.82 -25.92
C LEU A 831 -44.12 -41.20 -26.48
N ARG A 832 -45.07 -41.32 -27.41
CA ARG A 832 -45.39 -42.59 -28.09
C ARG A 832 -44.21 -43.12 -28.91
N GLY A 833 -43.41 -42.22 -29.51
CA GLY A 833 -42.19 -42.59 -30.23
C GLY A 833 -41.06 -43.06 -29.30
N ARG A 834 -40.85 -42.35 -28.18
CA ARG A 834 -39.77 -42.67 -27.22
C ARG A 834 -40.12 -43.82 -26.27
N TYR A 835 -41.39 -43.98 -25.92
CA TYR A 835 -41.88 -44.96 -24.94
C TYR A 835 -43.07 -45.76 -25.52
N PRO A 836 -42.86 -46.61 -26.55
CA PRO A 836 -43.94 -47.29 -27.27
C PRO A 836 -44.68 -48.35 -26.44
N LYS A 837 -44.08 -48.80 -25.33
CA LYS A 837 -44.66 -49.81 -24.42
C LYS A 837 -45.62 -49.21 -23.38
N HIS A 838 -45.68 -47.89 -23.24
CA HIS A 838 -46.57 -47.22 -22.29
C HIS A 838 -47.93 -46.91 -22.94
N PRO A 839 -49.04 -47.00 -22.19
CA PRO A 839 -50.37 -46.67 -22.71
C PRO A 839 -50.53 -45.15 -22.85
N TRP A 840 -50.78 -44.69 -24.08
CA TRP A 840 -50.97 -43.27 -24.41
C TRP A 840 -52.38 -43.06 -25.02
N PRO A 841 -53.43 -42.86 -24.20
CA PRO A 841 -54.81 -42.77 -24.67
C PRO A 841 -55.04 -41.56 -25.59
N GLU A 842 -55.98 -41.68 -26.55
CA GLU A 842 -56.33 -40.57 -27.46
C GLU A 842 -57.05 -39.42 -26.76
N SER A 843 -57.85 -39.74 -25.76
CA SER A 843 -58.51 -38.79 -24.87
C SER A 843 -58.20 -39.15 -23.42
N VAL A 844 -57.96 -38.13 -22.60
CA VAL A 844 -57.84 -38.25 -21.15
C VAL A 844 -59.07 -37.55 -20.57
N LEU A 845 -59.82 -38.24 -19.71
CA LEU A 845 -61.16 -37.89 -19.16
C LEU A 845 -61.60 -36.42 -19.17
#